data_AF-A0A7G7G5I4-F1
#
_entry.id   AF-A0A7G7G5I4-F1
#
_cell.length_a   1.000
_cell.length_b   1.000
_cell.length_c   1.000
_cell.angle_alpha   90.00
_cell.angle_beta   90.00
_cell.angle_gamma   90.00
#
_symmetry.space_group_name_H-M   'P 1'
#
loop_
_entity.id
_entity.type
_entity.pdbx_description
1 polymer ?
#
loop_
_entity_poly.entity_id
_entity_poly.type
_entity_poly.pdbx_seq_one_letter_code
_entity_poly.pdbx_strand_id
1 'polypeptide(L)'
;MLNPLVKRYSKDYPVINPYILRSTYTSYVLKKKNLNILLLFATSFLFWQCASSEKSGMLGQVYHNTTAQYNAYFLGSERLTAAEAKITKASLDDYNHILPLFPNTDTAFTSQFRPEFEEVIKKASFAIKKHPKSKWTSDSYILVGKARYFMGDFDEAIRTFRFANTSSKKDQVRYRAQVWLMRCFIAQGDFESAAAVSDLLKKVKLNKNNAIHLFLNRAEYHLQQKDTTLAINNLKLAIPIMKNKDYQARARFILAQLYQATNQNKQAFDVYTRIVKHNPPYELGFYSKLNLGQVTELSNPDDKARVDKYFTKLLKDPKNLDFKDKIYYEMARFALKQQQYEPALAYLQQSTKAPSTNETQKAYSHLLAGKIYYENLQKYNLAYAYYDSAVQAMDPISVDYQAASERRDVLKEFSTHYTTVQTQDSLQALARLDSASLNKRIVTILEQRAQQRLRQEQQLANDASNQSNLSNLSFGLNNGNNRRGNNANSGGTWYFDNPASVARARAEFVQKWGNRQLQDNWRLSSLASSVATQSPTNTANTPDKGPDNTAPDSIANNPAIARQELLRDIPNSPERLQESNNLVEEALFNLANIYQQQLNEPVRAAETFEKLLQRFPATKHKSEAYYSLYLIYQEQKSDKAKTYADLVKKELPGSKYARLIDQPDYLKQVLANNNKARQLYDSAFVNYHRQRYPVAITLANQVQQQYPDSELADRVAYLKVLLAGRTQKPEVFKTAVRQFIEQYPNSTLIPNAEEILNSFEAYESGKLSLAEFNKTRVQRKTAPDVPEVTEEEPIAEEPVEETVTEEPVAPEPAEAELPRPNRRRPQPRQNKNNPAAPVEEAPSDVTDTNSEQADPVAAEQDTVTQAVDPVENTTPGAGNNAAPATEATPTPTTPAPVTPAPAEPKASYTANLTTPHLVVVAYPKNNPAFKDILTKMNAYNAKYNLADKLTVDSTSFNGTTNFLIIKEFDAGKKAASYATKQKAPQSPLSKIRGIEFATFAISSENLLILMKEGKLEDYLAFYKNTYF
;
A
#
# COMPACT_ATOMS: atom_id res chain seq x y z
N MET A 1 -23.22 68.09 -12.39
CA MET A 1 -23.61 68.85 -13.61
C MET A 1 -24.86 69.65 -13.30
N LEU A 2 -25.16 70.69 -14.08
CA LEU A 2 -26.22 71.67 -13.77
C LEU A 2 -27.61 71.26 -14.25
N ASN A 3 -28.61 71.93 -13.66
CA ASN A 3 -30.03 72.03 -14.03
C ASN A 3 -30.21 72.47 -15.51
N PRO A 4 -31.29 72.06 -16.20
CA PRO A 4 -32.21 73.11 -16.70
C PRO A 4 -33.71 72.70 -16.78
N LEU A 5 -34.50 73.01 -15.75
CA LEU A 5 -35.97 72.98 -15.79
C LEU A 5 -36.64 74.21 -15.13
N VAL A 6 -36.04 75.39 -15.25
CA VAL A 6 -36.63 76.67 -14.79
C VAL A 6 -36.55 77.73 -15.88
N LYS A 7 -37.44 77.67 -16.87
CA LYS A 7 -37.64 78.78 -17.84
C LYS A 7 -39.02 78.82 -18.53
N ARG A 8 -40.10 78.76 -17.74
CA ARG A 8 -41.47 79.20 -18.09
C ARG A 8 -42.21 79.58 -16.79
N TYR A 9 -43.28 80.36 -16.92
CA TYR A 9 -44.09 80.94 -15.83
C TYR A 9 -43.40 82.01 -14.96
N SER A 10 -43.33 83.23 -15.50
CA SER A 10 -43.38 84.46 -14.70
C SER A 10 -44.07 85.57 -15.50
N LYS A 11 -45.40 85.57 -15.49
CA LYS A 11 -46.23 86.73 -15.81
C LYS A 11 -47.43 86.73 -14.87
N ASP A 12 -47.99 87.92 -14.70
CA ASP A 12 -49.17 88.26 -13.89
C ASP A 12 -48.95 88.23 -12.36
N TYR A 13 -49.75 89.03 -11.65
CA TYR A 13 -49.72 89.35 -10.20
C TYR A 13 -48.55 90.20 -9.66
N PRO A 14 -48.72 91.53 -9.58
CA PRO A 14 -47.88 92.42 -8.76
C PRO A 14 -48.42 92.56 -7.31
N VAL A 15 -47.62 93.21 -6.45
CA VAL A 15 -47.97 93.71 -5.09
C VAL A 15 -48.29 92.64 -4.02
N ILE A 16 -47.24 92.10 -3.38
CA ILE A 16 -47.27 91.75 -1.95
C ILE A 16 -46.03 92.36 -1.28
N ASN A 17 -46.19 92.92 -0.07
CA ASN A 17 -45.11 93.61 0.64
C ASN A 17 -43.91 92.67 0.93
N PRO A 18 -42.70 92.94 0.39
CA PRO A 18 -41.57 92.01 0.45
C PRO A 18 -40.97 91.82 1.86
N TYR A 19 -41.25 92.72 2.82
CA TYR A 19 -40.70 92.62 4.17
C TYR A 19 -41.46 91.61 5.05
N ILE A 20 -42.78 91.55 4.95
CA ILE A 20 -43.62 90.64 5.74
C ILE A 20 -43.40 89.19 5.27
N LEU A 21 -43.30 88.97 3.95
CA LEU A 21 -42.94 87.68 3.38
C LEU A 21 -41.51 87.26 3.76
N ARG A 22 -40.51 88.16 3.80
CA ARG A 22 -39.15 87.78 4.21
C ARG A 22 -39.06 87.24 5.64
N SER A 23 -39.70 87.88 6.61
CA SER A 23 -39.69 87.43 8.02
C SER A 23 -40.36 86.06 8.22
N THR A 24 -41.56 85.89 7.66
CA THR A 24 -42.33 84.63 7.75
C THR A 24 -41.68 83.50 6.95
N TYR A 25 -41.16 83.77 5.76
CA TYR A 25 -40.51 82.76 4.93
C TYR A 25 -39.13 82.35 5.46
N THR A 26 -38.33 83.28 6.02
CA THR A 26 -37.04 82.91 6.64
C THR A 26 -37.24 82.05 7.89
N SER A 27 -38.16 82.42 8.78
CA SER A 27 -38.46 81.61 9.98
C SER A 27 -39.05 80.23 9.62
N TYR A 28 -39.89 80.13 8.59
CA TYR A 28 -40.39 78.86 8.06
C TYR A 28 -39.27 78.02 7.41
N VAL A 29 -38.40 78.61 6.59
CA VAL A 29 -37.26 77.92 5.96
C VAL A 29 -36.20 77.50 6.98
N LEU A 30 -35.95 78.28 8.04
CA LEU A 30 -35.09 77.88 9.16
C LEU A 30 -35.70 76.72 9.94
N LYS A 31 -37.00 76.76 10.28
CA LYS A 31 -37.68 75.60 10.88
C LYS A 31 -37.62 74.37 9.97
N LYS A 32 -37.79 74.51 8.65
CA LYS A 32 -37.74 73.39 7.69
C LYS A 32 -36.32 72.86 7.44
N LYS A 33 -35.29 73.72 7.44
CA LYS A 33 -33.88 73.30 7.45
C LYS A 33 -33.55 72.57 8.74
N ASN A 34 -33.91 73.11 9.90
CA ASN A 34 -33.62 72.48 11.19
C ASN A 34 -34.38 71.16 11.35
N LEU A 35 -35.62 71.05 10.86
CA LEU A 35 -36.37 69.79 10.79
C LEU A 35 -35.69 68.78 9.86
N ASN A 36 -35.24 69.18 8.67
CA ASN A 36 -34.53 68.30 7.74
C ASN A 36 -33.16 67.86 8.27
N ILE A 37 -32.44 68.74 8.97
CA ILE A 37 -31.17 68.44 9.65
C ILE A 37 -31.44 67.49 10.83
N LEU A 38 -32.48 67.72 11.62
CA LEU A 38 -32.88 66.84 12.72
C LEU A 38 -33.40 65.49 12.22
N LEU A 39 -34.02 65.42 11.04
CA LEU A 39 -34.33 64.18 10.33
C LEU A 39 -33.06 63.47 9.81
N LEU A 40 -32.07 64.21 9.30
CA LEU A 40 -30.77 63.65 8.90
C LEU A 40 -29.98 63.11 10.10
N PHE A 41 -29.99 63.81 11.24
CA PHE A 41 -29.41 63.32 12.48
C PHE A 41 -30.21 62.15 13.05
N ALA A 42 -31.55 62.20 13.08
CA ALA A 42 -32.39 61.10 13.57
C ALA A 42 -32.25 59.84 12.70
N THR A 43 -32.20 59.98 11.37
CA THR A 43 -31.93 58.84 10.46
C THR A 43 -30.50 58.32 10.61
N SER A 44 -29.50 59.20 10.71
CA SER A 44 -28.11 58.78 11.00
C SER A 44 -27.98 58.07 12.35
N PHE A 45 -28.71 58.53 13.37
CA PHE A 45 -28.74 57.94 14.72
C PHE A 45 -29.52 56.61 14.74
N LEU A 46 -30.59 56.48 13.93
CA LEU A 46 -31.27 55.21 13.68
C LEU A 46 -30.37 54.21 12.96
N PHE A 47 -29.63 54.63 11.93
CA PHE A 47 -28.62 53.80 11.27
C PHE A 47 -27.49 53.40 12.24
N TRP A 48 -27.01 54.32 13.06
CA TRP A 48 -25.95 54.05 14.05
C TRP A 48 -26.41 53.08 15.14
N GLN A 49 -27.64 53.23 15.66
CA GLN A 49 -28.20 52.26 16.61
C GLN A 49 -28.53 50.90 15.96
N CYS A 50 -28.94 50.87 14.68
CA CYS A 50 -29.12 49.60 13.94
C CYS A 50 -27.81 48.90 13.56
N ALA A 51 -26.66 49.59 13.66
CA ALA A 51 -25.34 49.02 13.41
C ALA A 51 -24.68 48.41 14.67
N SER A 52 -25.23 48.64 15.87
CA SER A 52 -24.73 48.04 17.11
C SER A 52 -25.13 46.57 17.20
N SER A 53 -24.15 45.67 17.21
CA SER A 53 -24.36 44.22 17.43
C SER A 53 -24.92 43.86 18.81
N GLU A 54 -25.04 44.82 19.72
CA GLU A 54 -25.45 44.60 21.10
C GLU A 54 -26.95 44.80 21.31
N LYS A 55 -27.55 45.85 20.75
CA LYS A 55 -28.97 46.20 20.97
C LYS A 55 -29.90 45.56 19.92
N SER A 56 -30.67 44.56 20.34
CA SER A 56 -31.54 43.74 19.48
C SER A 56 -32.89 44.38 19.15
N GLY A 57 -32.88 45.51 18.44
CA GLY A 57 -34.09 46.05 17.81
C GLY A 57 -34.49 45.24 16.56
N MET A 58 -35.79 45.19 16.21
CA MET A 58 -36.28 44.44 15.04
C MET A 58 -35.56 44.83 13.74
N LEU A 59 -35.40 46.14 13.49
CA LEU A 59 -34.71 46.66 12.31
C LEU A 59 -33.22 46.28 12.27
N GLY A 60 -32.52 46.35 13.41
CA GLY A 60 -31.14 45.88 13.54
C GLY A 60 -31.01 44.38 13.28
N GLN A 61 -31.95 43.57 13.78
CA GLN A 61 -31.96 42.13 13.52
C GLN A 61 -32.29 41.81 12.06
N VAL A 62 -33.12 42.61 11.37
CA VAL A 62 -33.30 42.52 9.90
C VAL A 62 -31.99 42.87 9.18
N TYR A 63 -31.33 43.97 9.54
CA TYR A 63 -30.03 44.38 8.97
C TYR A 63 -28.97 43.30 9.14
N HIS A 64 -28.66 42.85 10.37
CA HIS A 64 -27.65 41.81 10.59
C HIS A 64 -28.02 40.46 9.96
N ASN A 65 -29.32 40.15 9.76
CA ASN A 65 -29.72 38.99 8.97
C ASN A 65 -29.42 39.17 7.48
N THR A 66 -29.86 40.27 6.86
CA THR A 66 -29.69 40.53 5.42
C THR A 66 -28.22 40.66 5.04
N THR A 67 -27.43 41.42 5.78
CA THR A 67 -25.99 41.60 5.49
C THR A 67 -25.23 40.28 5.62
N ALA A 68 -25.50 39.47 6.65
CA ALA A 68 -24.89 38.15 6.79
C ALA A 68 -25.37 37.16 5.72
N GLN A 69 -26.62 37.27 5.26
CA GLN A 69 -27.17 36.42 4.21
C GLN A 69 -26.42 36.61 2.89
N TYR A 70 -26.35 37.84 2.39
CA TYR A 70 -25.84 38.11 1.04
C TYR A 70 -24.32 38.31 1.00
N ASN A 71 -23.75 39.11 1.91
CA ASN A 71 -22.35 39.51 1.84
C ASN A 71 -21.37 38.46 2.41
N ALA A 72 -21.88 37.50 3.20
CA ALA A 72 -21.07 36.48 3.88
C ALA A 72 -21.47 35.05 3.52
N TYR A 73 -22.72 34.63 3.82
CA TYR A 73 -23.17 33.26 3.59
C TYR A 73 -23.32 32.93 2.09
N PHE A 74 -24.12 33.69 1.34
CA PHE A 74 -24.35 33.47 -0.08
C PHE A 74 -23.04 33.55 -0.88
N LEU A 75 -22.32 34.66 -0.78
CA LEU A 75 -21.04 34.84 -1.48
C LEU A 75 -19.96 33.82 -1.07
N GLY A 76 -19.99 33.31 0.18
CA GLY A 76 -19.15 32.20 0.60
C GLY A 76 -19.57 30.86 -0.02
N SER A 77 -20.89 30.62 -0.15
CA SER A 77 -21.44 29.41 -0.76
C SER A 77 -21.17 29.35 -2.27
N GLU A 78 -21.34 30.46 -3.00
CA GLU A 78 -21.03 30.52 -4.44
C GLU A 78 -19.54 30.24 -4.71
N ARG A 79 -18.66 30.86 -3.91
CA ARG A 79 -17.20 30.62 -3.98
C ARG A 79 -16.82 29.18 -3.67
N LEU A 80 -17.47 28.58 -2.67
CA LEU A 80 -17.27 27.19 -2.33
C LEU A 80 -17.72 26.28 -3.48
N THR A 81 -18.87 26.53 -4.10
CA THR A 81 -19.34 25.77 -5.27
C THR A 81 -18.38 25.91 -6.45
N ALA A 82 -17.82 27.10 -6.69
CA ALA A 82 -16.79 27.30 -7.71
C ALA A 82 -15.47 26.55 -7.39
N ALA A 83 -15.08 26.44 -6.11
CA ALA A 83 -13.92 25.69 -5.67
C ALA A 83 -14.15 24.16 -5.76
N GLU A 84 -15.31 23.66 -5.31
CA GLU A 84 -15.75 22.26 -5.47
C GLU A 84 -15.80 21.87 -6.97
N ALA A 85 -16.19 22.79 -7.87
CA ALA A 85 -16.16 22.58 -9.32
C ALA A 85 -14.75 22.60 -9.93
N LYS A 86 -13.85 23.47 -9.45
CA LYS A 86 -12.43 23.48 -9.85
C LYS A 86 -11.74 22.16 -9.50
N ILE A 87 -11.90 21.69 -8.26
CA ILE A 87 -11.42 20.37 -7.82
C ILE A 87 -11.94 19.28 -8.76
N THR A 88 -13.26 19.21 -8.96
CA THR A 88 -13.89 18.16 -9.80
C THR A 88 -13.37 18.19 -11.25
N LYS A 89 -13.01 19.36 -11.81
CA LYS A 89 -12.42 19.46 -13.16
C LYS A 89 -10.94 19.06 -13.21
N ALA A 90 -10.20 19.21 -12.11
CA ALA A 90 -8.78 18.86 -12.02
C ALA A 90 -8.54 17.41 -11.56
N SER A 91 -9.53 16.77 -10.93
CA SER A 91 -9.51 15.33 -10.67
C SER A 91 -9.67 14.56 -11.97
N LEU A 92 -8.59 13.98 -12.47
CA LEU A 92 -8.65 13.03 -13.58
C LEU A 92 -9.30 11.73 -13.09
N ASP A 93 -10.43 11.36 -13.69
CA ASP A 93 -11.14 10.12 -13.39
C ASP A 93 -10.47 8.93 -14.10
N ASP A 94 -10.01 7.93 -13.33
CA ASP A 94 -9.61 6.65 -13.89
C ASP A 94 -10.78 5.67 -13.93
N TYR A 95 -11.45 5.64 -15.07
CA TYR A 95 -12.62 4.80 -15.35
C TYR A 95 -12.33 3.29 -15.40
N ASN A 96 -11.05 2.87 -15.39
CA ASN A 96 -10.68 1.46 -15.24
C ASN A 96 -10.95 0.96 -13.81
N HIS A 97 -10.98 1.88 -12.84
CA HIS A 97 -11.32 1.64 -11.45
C HIS A 97 -12.73 2.14 -11.11
N ILE A 98 -13.29 1.69 -9.99
CA ILE A 98 -14.54 2.23 -9.44
C ILE A 98 -14.28 3.71 -9.09
N LEU A 99 -14.99 4.64 -9.72
CA LEU A 99 -14.72 6.07 -9.52
C LEU A 99 -14.96 6.48 -8.05
N PRO A 100 -14.10 7.33 -7.47
CA PRO A 100 -14.26 7.75 -6.10
C PRO A 100 -15.51 8.63 -5.96
N LEU A 101 -16.28 8.39 -4.90
CA LEU A 101 -17.56 9.07 -4.63
C LEU A 101 -17.37 10.55 -4.26
N PHE A 102 -16.19 10.85 -3.73
CA PHE A 102 -15.71 12.19 -3.41
C PHE A 102 -14.35 12.43 -4.09
N PRO A 103 -14.00 13.68 -4.46
CA PRO A 103 -12.64 13.99 -4.90
C PRO A 103 -11.61 13.66 -3.82
N ASN A 104 -10.42 13.20 -4.23
CA ASN A 104 -9.33 12.91 -3.32
C ASN A 104 -8.92 14.18 -2.55
N THR A 105 -8.79 14.06 -1.22
CA THR A 105 -8.42 15.15 -0.30
C THR A 105 -6.96 15.10 0.15
N ASP A 106 -6.09 14.38 -0.56
CA ASP A 106 -4.64 14.44 -0.33
C ASP A 106 -4.14 15.89 -0.32
N THR A 107 -3.28 16.20 0.65
CA THR A 107 -2.68 17.52 0.86
C THR A 107 -1.89 18.00 -0.35
N ALA A 108 -1.25 17.09 -1.10
CA ALA A 108 -0.53 17.47 -2.32
C ALA A 108 -1.50 17.99 -3.40
N PHE A 109 -2.52 17.20 -3.77
CA PHE A 109 -3.51 17.59 -4.79
C PHE A 109 -4.38 18.79 -4.37
N THR A 110 -4.73 18.90 -3.08
CA THR A 110 -5.58 19.99 -2.56
C THR A 110 -4.83 21.31 -2.33
N SER A 111 -3.51 21.28 -2.13
CA SER A 111 -2.69 22.48 -1.86
C SER A 111 -2.91 23.61 -2.87
N GLN A 112 -2.98 23.29 -4.16
CA GLN A 112 -3.16 24.24 -5.26
C GLN A 112 -4.51 24.99 -5.23
N PHE A 113 -5.51 24.48 -4.49
CA PHE A 113 -6.84 25.08 -4.34
C PHE A 113 -7.05 25.77 -2.98
N ARG A 114 -6.03 25.76 -2.10
CA ARG A 114 -6.10 26.42 -0.78
C ARG A 114 -6.50 27.91 -0.88
N PRO A 115 -6.03 28.73 -1.84
CA PRO A 115 -6.44 30.14 -1.96
C PRO A 115 -7.95 30.34 -2.17
N GLU A 116 -8.60 29.48 -2.96
CA GLU A 116 -10.04 29.52 -3.17
C GLU A 116 -10.81 29.25 -1.87
N PHE A 117 -10.38 28.26 -1.09
CA PHE A 117 -10.99 27.93 0.20
C PHE A 117 -10.69 28.99 1.27
N GLU A 118 -9.54 29.66 1.24
CA GLU A 118 -9.27 30.83 2.09
C GLU A 118 -10.23 31.99 1.77
N GLU A 119 -10.49 32.25 0.48
CA GLU A 119 -11.49 33.23 0.04
C GLU A 119 -12.95 32.82 0.37
N VAL A 120 -13.24 31.54 0.63
CA VAL A 120 -14.50 31.07 1.25
C VAL A 120 -14.51 31.39 2.75
N ILE A 121 -13.47 30.98 3.48
CA ILE A 121 -13.36 31.19 4.94
C ILE A 121 -13.45 32.68 5.26
N LYS A 122 -12.77 33.54 4.49
CA LYS A 122 -12.77 35.01 4.60
C LYS A 122 -14.17 35.61 4.49
N LYS A 123 -15.02 35.13 3.56
CA LYS A 123 -16.40 35.60 3.39
C LYS A 123 -17.32 35.07 4.48
N ALA A 124 -17.27 33.76 4.75
CA ALA A 124 -18.08 33.15 5.81
C ALA A 124 -17.77 33.74 7.20
N SER A 125 -16.50 34.05 7.48
CA SER A 125 -16.06 34.70 8.72
C SER A 125 -16.66 36.09 8.95
N PHE A 126 -17.15 36.77 7.91
CA PHE A 126 -17.75 38.10 8.07
C PHE A 126 -19.06 38.04 8.85
N ALA A 127 -19.91 37.04 8.61
CA ALA A 127 -21.10 36.80 9.43
C ALA A 127 -20.72 36.52 10.90
N ILE A 128 -19.72 35.65 11.09
CA ILE A 128 -19.23 35.24 12.41
C ILE A 128 -18.69 36.43 13.21
N LYS A 129 -17.85 37.27 12.60
CA LYS A 129 -17.15 38.38 13.27
C LYS A 129 -17.96 39.68 13.38
N LYS A 130 -18.92 39.95 12.48
CA LYS A 130 -19.67 41.23 12.43
C LYS A 130 -21.17 41.10 12.65
N HIS A 131 -21.72 39.88 12.60
CA HIS A 131 -23.16 39.64 12.75
C HIS A 131 -23.46 38.41 13.64
N PRO A 132 -22.80 38.21 14.80
CA PRO A 132 -22.87 36.94 15.54
C PRO A 132 -24.29 36.49 15.91
N LYS A 133 -25.19 37.44 16.24
CA LYS A 133 -26.63 37.19 16.55
C LYS A 133 -27.51 36.90 15.31
N SER A 134 -26.94 36.87 14.10
CA SER A 134 -27.64 36.59 12.85
C SER A 134 -28.08 35.13 12.75
N LYS A 135 -29.24 34.90 12.11
CA LYS A 135 -29.71 33.55 11.79
C LYS A 135 -28.78 32.80 10.82
N TRP A 136 -27.84 33.49 10.17
CA TRP A 136 -26.92 32.90 9.20
C TRP A 136 -25.55 32.52 9.79
N THR A 137 -25.23 32.94 11.02
CA THR A 137 -23.92 32.68 11.65
C THR A 137 -23.57 31.18 11.68
N SER A 138 -24.48 30.32 12.13
CA SER A 138 -24.24 28.87 12.16
C SER A 138 -24.09 28.27 10.75
N ASP A 139 -24.85 28.75 9.76
CA ASP A 139 -24.72 28.30 8.38
C ASP A 139 -23.37 28.73 7.77
N SER A 140 -22.84 29.90 8.14
CA SER A 140 -21.48 30.32 7.79
C SER A 140 -20.39 29.47 8.45
N TYR A 141 -20.57 29.01 9.70
CA TYR A 141 -19.65 28.04 10.32
C TYR A 141 -19.58 26.72 9.52
N ILE A 142 -20.66 26.26 8.89
CA ILE A 142 -20.62 25.09 7.98
C ILE A 142 -19.70 25.37 6.78
N LEU A 143 -19.76 26.57 6.18
CA LEU A 143 -18.91 26.93 5.04
C LEU A 143 -17.42 26.95 5.44
N VAL A 144 -17.09 27.46 6.64
CA VAL A 144 -15.71 27.43 7.17
C VAL A 144 -15.23 26.00 7.39
N GLY A 145 -16.07 25.14 8.00
CA GLY A 145 -15.72 23.73 8.22
C GLY A 145 -15.54 22.95 6.92
N LYS A 146 -16.40 23.19 5.92
CA LYS A 146 -16.26 22.59 4.58
C LYS A 146 -14.96 23.00 3.90
N ALA A 147 -14.64 24.30 3.91
CA ALA A 147 -13.41 24.82 3.32
C ALA A 147 -12.17 24.19 3.97
N ARG A 148 -12.15 24.07 5.30
CA ARG A 148 -11.09 23.37 6.06
C ARG A 148 -10.99 21.89 5.71
N TYR A 149 -12.11 21.18 5.54
CA TYR A 149 -12.10 19.79 5.06
C TYR A 149 -11.44 19.65 3.68
N PHE A 150 -11.75 20.54 2.73
CA PHE A 150 -11.13 20.51 1.39
C PHE A 150 -9.67 21.00 1.36
N MET A 151 -9.19 21.66 2.41
CA MET A 151 -7.77 22.00 2.61
C MET A 151 -6.94 20.83 3.18
N GLY A 152 -7.59 19.74 3.63
CA GLY A 152 -6.96 18.69 4.45
C GLY A 152 -6.86 19.03 5.95
N ASP A 153 -7.38 20.17 6.38
CA ASP A 153 -7.29 20.69 7.76
C ASP A 153 -8.35 20.02 8.67
N PHE A 154 -8.37 18.68 8.71
CA PHE A 154 -9.50 17.89 9.24
C PHE A 154 -9.82 18.15 10.72
N ASP A 155 -8.83 18.25 11.61
CA ASP A 155 -9.07 18.53 13.03
C ASP A 155 -9.72 19.91 13.24
N GLU A 156 -9.29 20.90 12.46
CA GLU A 156 -9.86 22.24 12.46
C GLU A 156 -11.25 22.27 11.83
N ALA A 157 -11.52 21.45 10.80
CA ALA A 157 -12.87 21.21 10.28
C ALA A 157 -13.78 20.58 11.37
N ILE A 158 -13.31 19.53 12.06
CA ILE A 158 -14.03 18.85 13.14
C ILE A 158 -14.34 19.80 14.30
N ARG A 159 -13.37 20.60 14.76
CA ARG A 159 -13.60 21.65 15.77
C ARG A 159 -14.70 22.62 15.31
N THR A 160 -14.64 23.06 14.05
CA THR A 160 -15.63 23.98 13.46
C THR A 160 -17.03 23.35 13.39
N PHE A 161 -17.15 22.09 12.97
CA PHE A 161 -18.45 21.40 12.90
C PHE A 161 -18.98 21.00 14.28
N ARG A 162 -18.13 20.60 15.25
CA ARG A 162 -18.56 20.39 16.65
C ARG A 162 -19.15 21.68 17.23
N PHE A 163 -18.51 22.83 16.99
CA PHE A 163 -19.07 24.14 17.38
C PHE A 163 -20.38 24.47 16.65
N ALA A 164 -20.48 24.22 15.34
CA ALA A 164 -21.72 24.46 14.59
C ALA A 164 -22.88 23.56 15.06
N ASN A 165 -22.57 22.33 15.51
CA ASN A 165 -23.52 21.40 16.09
C ASN A 165 -24.02 21.86 17.47
N THR A 166 -23.16 22.34 18.36
CA THR A 166 -23.57 22.76 19.71
C THR A 166 -24.18 24.16 19.76
N SER A 167 -23.68 25.11 18.96
CA SER A 167 -24.13 26.51 18.98
C SER A 167 -25.43 26.78 18.22
N SER A 168 -25.85 25.90 17.30
CA SER A 168 -26.97 26.21 16.41
C SER A 168 -28.35 25.83 16.95
N LYS A 169 -29.18 26.85 17.16
CA LYS A 169 -30.62 26.70 17.43
C LYS A 169 -31.41 26.07 16.26
N LYS A 170 -30.80 25.90 15.06
CA LYS A 170 -31.44 25.26 13.91
C LYS A 170 -31.06 23.77 13.81
N ASP A 171 -32.04 22.90 14.03
CA ASP A 171 -31.96 21.45 13.83
C ASP A 171 -31.27 21.04 12.53
N GLN A 172 -31.74 21.56 11.40
CA GLN A 172 -31.20 21.21 10.09
C GLN A 172 -29.77 21.72 9.84
N VAL A 173 -29.23 22.62 10.69
CA VAL A 173 -27.81 23.00 10.69
C VAL A 173 -27.00 22.10 11.62
N ARG A 174 -27.53 21.72 12.80
CA ARG A 174 -26.92 20.70 13.66
C ARG A 174 -26.73 19.38 12.92
N TYR A 175 -27.79 18.88 12.28
CA TYR A 175 -27.72 17.66 11.46
C TYR A 175 -26.78 17.81 10.27
N ARG A 176 -26.64 19.00 9.67
CA ARG A 176 -25.68 19.24 8.59
C ARG A 176 -24.24 19.20 9.10
N ALA A 177 -23.97 19.79 10.27
CA ALA A 177 -22.67 19.71 10.93
C ALA A 177 -22.29 18.27 11.28
N GLN A 178 -23.24 17.49 11.80
CA GLN A 178 -23.07 16.06 12.08
C GLN A 178 -22.75 15.26 10.81
N VAL A 179 -23.50 15.46 9.72
CA VAL A 179 -23.20 14.81 8.43
C VAL A 179 -21.78 15.12 7.97
N TRP A 180 -21.29 16.36 8.14
CA TRP A 180 -19.91 16.69 7.79
C TRP A 180 -18.86 16.21 8.79
N LEU A 181 -19.19 16.05 10.08
CA LEU A 181 -18.34 15.34 11.05
C LEU A 181 -18.10 13.90 10.61
N MET A 182 -19.16 13.16 10.24
CA MET A 182 -19.04 11.80 9.70
C MET A 182 -18.05 11.75 8.52
N ARG A 183 -18.11 12.74 7.60
CA ARG A 183 -17.19 12.81 6.45
C ARG A 183 -15.74 13.09 6.85
N CYS A 184 -15.51 13.90 7.89
CA CYS A 184 -14.17 14.14 8.42
C CYS A 184 -13.61 12.89 9.11
N PHE A 185 -14.43 12.19 9.89
CA PHE A 185 -14.03 10.95 10.56
C PHE A 185 -13.67 9.84 9.55
N ILE A 186 -14.48 9.64 8.50
CA ILE A 186 -14.14 8.75 7.37
C ILE A 186 -12.79 9.14 6.75
N ALA A 187 -12.56 10.42 6.45
CA ALA A 187 -11.30 10.89 5.87
C ALA A 187 -10.08 10.76 6.80
N GLN A 188 -10.28 10.55 8.10
CA GLN A 188 -9.24 10.25 9.09
C GLN A 188 -9.11 8.75 9.42
N GLY A 189 -9.97 7.88 8.88
CA GLY A 189 -10.06 6.46 9.25
C GLY A 189 -10.72 6.20 10.61
N ASP A 190 -11.33 7.21 11.23
CA ASP A 190 -12.10 7.08 12.48
C ASP A 190 -13.49 6.51 12.18
N PHE A 191 -13.51 5.21 11.87
CA PHE A 191 -14.73 4.49 11.50
C PHE A 191 -15.72 4.37 12.68
N GLU A 192 -15.25 4.37 13.94
CA GLU A 192 -16.11 4.32 15.12
C GLU A 192 -16.91 5.63 15.29
N SER A 193 -16.25 6.79 15.27
CA SER A 193 -16.95 8.08 15.32
C SER A 193 -17.86 8.29 14.10
N ALA A 194 -17.45 7.80 12.92
CA ALA A 194 -18.31 7.83 11.73
C ALA A 194 -19.60 6.99 11.92
N ALA A 195 -19.48 5.79 12.50
CA ALA A 195 -20.63 4.93 12.81
C ALA A 195 -21.54 5.55 13.90
N ALA A 196 -20.97 6.07 14.99
CA ALA A 196 -21.73 6.71 16.07
C ALA A 196 -22.55 7.93 15.57
N VAL A 197 -21.96 8.75 14.71
CA VAL A 197 -22.68 9.87 14.06
C VAL A 197 -23.74 9.37 13.08
N SER A 198 -23.43 8.32 12.31
CA SER A 198 -24.39 7.67 11.41
C SER A 198 -25.64 7.19 12.16
N ASP A 199 -25.47 6.61 13.35
CA ASP A 199 -26.56 6.08 14.18
C ASP A 199 -27.40 7.15 14.87
N LEU A 200 -26.77 8.22 15.37
CA LEU A 200 -27.49 9.40 15.86
C LEU A 200 -28.40 9.96 14.76
N LEU A 201 -27.89 10.03 13.52
CA LEU A 201 -28.64 10.52 12.36
C LEU A 201 -29.71 9.55 11.82
N LYS A 202 -29.76 8.28 12.26
CA LYS A 202 -30.89 7.37 11.94
C LYS A 202 -32.22 7.83 12.57
N LYS A 203 -32.16 8.57 13.69
CA LYS A 203 -33.33 8.87 14.54
C LYS A 203 -34.01 10.21 14.26
N VAL A 204 -33.59 10.95 13.23
CA VAL A 204 -34.01 12.36 12.99
C VAL A 204 -34.51 12.62 11.56
N LYS A 205 -35.49 13.53 11.42
CA LYS A 205 -36.05 13.90 10.12
C LYS A 205 -35.15 14.90 9.38
N LEU A 206 -34.39 14.40 8.41
CA LEU A 206 -33.49 15.22 7.59
C LEU A 206 -34.20 15.91 6.41
N ASN A 207 -33.76 17.12 6.07
CA ASN A 207 -34.07 17.72 4.77
C ASN A 207 -33.33 16.98 3.63
N LYS A 208 -33.82 17.09 2.38
CA LYS A 208 -33.28 16.37 1.21
C LYS A 208 -31.77 16.55 1.02
N ASN A 209 -31.22 17.74 1.22
CA ASN A 209 -29.78 17.99 1.03
C ASN A 209 -28.94 17.28 2.11
N ASN A 210 -29.36 17.35 3.38
CA ASN A 210 -28.67 16.63 4.46
C ASN A 210 -28.78 15.10 4.27
N ALA A 211 -29.93 14.60 3.79
CA ALA A 211 -30.14 13.18 3.51
C ALA A 211 -29.23 12.67 2.38
N ILE A 212 -29.12 13.39 1.26
CA ILE A 212 -28.17 13.07 0.17
C ILE A 212 -26.76 12.90 0.72
N HIS A 213 -26.26 13.91 1.45
CA HIS A 213 -24.90 13.87 1.98
C HIS A 213 -24.70 12.75 3.01
N LEU A 214 -25.69 12.45 3.86
CA LEU A 214 -25.62 11.30 4.77
C LEU A 214 -25.52 9.96 4.03
N PHE A 215 -26.36 9.75 3.02
CA PHE A 215 -26.33 8.51 2.23
C PHE A 215 -25.03 8.38 1.43
N LEU A 216 -24.50 9.47 0.85
CA LEU A 216 -23.19 9.44 0.19
C LEU A 216 -22.05 9.14 1.20
N ASN A 217 -22.04 9.76 2.38
CA ASN A 217 -21.03 9.47 3.41
C ASN A 217 -21.14 8.04 3.95
N ARG A 218 -22.36 7.49 4.09
CA ARG A 218 -22.56 6.07 4.42
C ARG A 218 -22.07 5.16 3.31
N ALA A 219 -22.31 5.49 2.05
CA ALA A 219 -21.80 4.71 0.93
C ALA A 219 -20.27 4.66 0.95
N GLU A 220 -19.60 5.81 1.10
CA GLU A 220 -18.14 5.90 1.25
C GLU A 220 -17.62 5.08 2.45
N TYR A 221 -18.24 5.24 3.63
CA TYR A 221 -17.93 4.46 4.83
C TYR A 221 -17.98 2.95 4.56
N HIS A 222 -19.05 2.48 3.91
CA HIS A 222 -19.21 1.06 3.60
C HIS A 222 -18.23 0.57 2.52
N LEU A 223 -17.87 1.39 1.53
CA LEU A 223 -16.83 1.06 0.54
C LEU A 223 -15.45 0.87 1.20
N GLN A 224 -15.06 1.77 2.10
CA GLN A 224 -13.78 1.67 2.81
C GLN A 224 -13.75 0.45 3.75
N GLN A 225 -14.89 0.11 4.36
CA GLN A 225 -15.10 -1.12 5.14
C GLN A 225 -15.34 -2.38 4.27
N LYS A 226 -15.20 -2.27 2.93
CA LYS A 226 -15.38 -3.35 1.93
C LYS A 226 -16.80 -3.95 1.85
N ASP A 227 -17.80 -3.33 2.46
CA ASP A 227 -19.22 -3.68 2.37
C ASP A 227 -19.88 -3.02 1.16
N THR A 228 -19.64 -3.59 -0.02
CA THR A 228 -20.23 -3.14 -1.28
C THR A 228 -21.77 -3.18 -1.25
N THR A 229 -22.38 -4.08 -0.48
CA THR A 229 -23.83 -4.27 -0.41
C THR A 229 -24.52 -3.09 0.29
N LEU A 230 -24.02 -2.68 1.46
CA LEU A 230 -24.53 -1.49 2.13
C LEU A 230 -24.14 -0.20 1.41
N ALA A 231 -23.01 -0.16 0.70
CA ALA A 231 -22.69 0.96 -0.19
C ALA A 231 -23.72 1.14 -1.32
N ILE A 232 -24.02 0.07 -2.07
CA ILE A 232 -25.06 0.02 -3.12
C ILE A 232 -26.42 0.49 -2.56
N ASN A 233 -26.81 0.00 -1.39
CA ASN A 233 -28.10 0.36 -0.78
C ASN A 233 -28.17 1.84 -0.38
N ASN A 234 -27.09 2.44 0.13
CA ASN A 234 -27.07 3.88 0.40
C ASN A 234 -27.07 4.72 -0.89
N LEU A 235 -26.37 4.32 -1.95
CA LEU A 235 -26.43 5.01 -3.25
C LEU A 235 -27.84 4.98 -3.85
N LYS A 236 -28.56 3.86 -3.74
CA LYS A 236 -29.97 3.72 -4.15
C LYS A 236 -30.90 4.70 -3.43
N LEU A 237 -30.59 5.10 -2.18
CA LEU A 237 -31.32 6.12 -1.42
C LEU A 237 -30.90 7.55 -1.78
N ALA A 238 -29.63 7.78 -2.10
CA ALA A 238 -29.10 9.10 -2.48
C ALA A 238 -29.59 9.55 -3.87
N ILE A 239 -29.39 8.71 -4.89
CA ILE A 239 -29.54 9.07 -6.31
C ILE A 239 -30.92 9.64 -6.67
N PRO A 240 -32.07 9.08 -6.24
CA PRO A 240 -33.39 9.57 -6.63
C PRO A 240 -33.72 10.99 -6.16
N ILE A 241 -33.07 11.47 -5.08
CA ILE A 241 -33.34 12.79 -4.49
C ILE A 241 -32.31 13.87 -4.88
N MET A 242 -31.24 13.52 -5.61
CA MET A 242 -30.23 14.46 -6.12
C MET A 242 -30.81 15.41 -7.18
N LYS A 243 -30.47 16.71 -7.08
CA LYS A 243 -30.96 17.76 -7.99
C LYS A 243 -30.05 18.05 -9.19
N ASN A 244 -28.74 18.02 -9.00
CA ASN A 244 -27.77 18.24 -10.08
C ASN A 244 -27.67 16.95 -10.92
N LYS A 245 -27.87 17.06 -12.24
CA LYS A 245 -27.91 15.92 -13.17
C LYS A 245 -26.56 15.24 -13.35
N ASP A 246 -25.47 16.00 -13.36
CA ASP A 246 -24.11 15.49 -13.60
C ASP A 246 -23.60 14.71 -12.39
N TYR A 247 -23.79 15.24 -11.18
CA TYR A 247 -23.53 14.51 -9.94
C TYR A 247 -24.44 13.28 -9.80
N GLN A 248 -25.71 13.36 -10.22
CA GLN A 248 -26.60 12.20 -10.25
C GLN A 248 -26.14 11.15 -11.28
N ALA A 249 -25.59 11.58 -12.42
CA ALA A 249 -25.00 10.68 -13.41
C ALA A 249 -23.72 10.02 -12.89
N ARG A 250 -22.80 10.76 -12.24
CA ARG A 250 -21.60 10.19 -11.60
C ARG A 250 -21.98 9.16 -10.53
N ALA A 251 -22.92 9.49 -9.66
CA ALA A 251 -23.40 8.55 -8.62
C ALA A 251 -24.07 7.30 -9.22
N ARG A 252 -24.80 7.44 -10.34
CA ARG A 252 -25.29 6.27 -11.12
C ARG A 252 -24.14 5.45 -11.71
N PHE A 253 -23.08 6.09 -12.23
CA PHE A 253 -21.94 5.39 -12.82
C PHE A 253 -21.21 4.54 -11.78
N ILE A 254 -20.94 5.11 -10.61
CA ILE A 254 -20.37 4.40 -9.46
C ILE A 254 -21.28 3.24 -9.03
N LEU A 255 -22.60 3.45 -8.93
CA LEU A 255 -23.56 2.37 -8.65
C LEU A 255 -23.51 1.25 -9.71
N ALA A 256 -23.37 1.57 -10.99
CA ALA A 256 -23.25 0.59 -12.06
C ALA A 256 -21.91 -0.18 -12.02
N GLN A 257 -20.80 0.50 -11.70
CA GLN A 257 -19.50 -0.13 -11.48
C GLN A 257 -19.53 -1.08 -10.26
N LEU A 258 -20.22 -0.70 -9.17
CA LEU A 258 -20.38 -1.55 -7.98
C LEU A 258 -21.26 -2.78 -8.26
N TYR A 259 -22.32 -2.64 -9.08
CA TYR A 259 -23.08 -3.78 -9.57
C TYR A 259 -22.21 -4.70 -10.46
N GLN A 260 -21.44 -4.13 -11.40
CA GLN A 260 -20.55 -4.87 -12.28
C GLN A 260 -19.46 -5.63 -11.49
N ALA A 261 -18.84 -4.98 -10.49
CA ALA A 261 -17.85 -5.58 -9.59
C ALA A 261 -18.42 -6.66 -8.65
N THR A 262 -19.75 -6.72 -8.49
CA THR A 262 -20.46 -7.77 -7.75
C THR A 262 -21.20 -8.74 -8.68
N ASN A 263 -20.83 -8.80 -9.96
CA ASN A 263 -21.42 -9.66 -11.00
C ASN A 263 -22.94 -9.45 -11.25
N GLN A 264 -23.53 -8.38 -10.73
CA GLN A 264 -24.92 -7.98 -10.92
C GLN A 264 -25.11 -7.29 -12.30
N ASN A 265 -24.78 -8.02 -13.37
CA ASN A 265 -24.67 -7.50 -14.74
C ASN A 265 -25.97 -6.83 -15.23
N LYS A 266 -27.13 -7.48 -15.05
CA LYS A 266 -28.45 -6.90 -15.37
C LYS A 266 -28.70 -5.55 -14.67
N GLN A 267 -28.42 -5.45 -13.37
CA GLN A 267 -28.54 -4.21 -12.60
C GLN A 267 -27.58 -3.13 -13.11
N ALA A 268 -26.35 -3.49 -13.46
CA ALA A 268 -25.37 -2.58 -14.06
C ALA A 268 -25.84 -2.09 -15.43
N PHE A 269 -26.33 -2.99 -16.30
CA PHE A 269 -26.86 -2.69 -17.62
C PHE A 269 -28.01 -1.69 -17.56
N ASP A 270 -28.98 -1.90 -16.66
CA ASP A 270 -30.10 -0.98 -16.46
C ASP A 270 -29.65 0.41 -15.99
N VAL A 271 -28.59 0.50 -15.19
CA VAL A 271 -28.08 1.79 -14.68
C VAL A 271 -27.23 2.51 -15.73
N TYR A 272 -26.31 1.84 -16.41
CA TYR A 272 -25.56 2.44 -17.54
C TYR A 272 -26.51 2.88 -18.66
N THR A 273 -27.52 2.08 -19.00
CA THR A 273 -28.57 2.46 -19.97
C THR A 273 -29.31 3.73 -19.54
N ARG A 274 -29.63 3.88 -18.24
CA ARG A 274 -30.24 5.10 -17.69
C ARG A 274 -29.30 6.30 -17.71
N ILE A 275 -27.98 6.13 -17.59
CA ILE A 275 -27.01 7.22 -17.77
C ILE A 275 -27.02 7.70 -19.23
N VAL A 276 -26.85 6.78 -20.18
CA VAL A 276 -26.79 7.10 -21.63
C VAL A 276 -28.08 7.77 -22.13
N LYS A 277 -29.25 7.38 -21.61
CA LYS A 277 -30.56 7.98 -21.96
C LYS A 277 -30.81 9.39 -21.40
N HIS A 278 -29.94 9.94 -20.56
CA HIS A 278 -30.19 11.20 -19.82
C HIS A 278 -29.16 12.31 -20.08
N ASN A 279 -28.52 12.30 -21.25
CA ASN A 279 -27.55 13.31 -21.71
C ASN A 279 -26.46 13.64 -20.67
N PRO A 280 -25.62 12.65 -20.31
CA PRO A 280 -24.55 12.82 -19.34
C PRO A 280 -23.39 13.66 -19.90
N PRO A 281 -22.45 14.12 -19.05
CA PRO A 281 -21.13 14.59 -19.48
C PRO A 281 -20.48 13.58 -20.45
N TYR A 282 -19.78 14.10 -21.47
CA TYR A 282 -19.37 13.31 -22.64
C TYR A 282 -18.58 12.04 -22.30
N GLU A 283 -17.51 12.15 -21.50
CA GLU A 283 -16.69 11.01 -21.08
C GLU A 283 -17.49 9.98 -20.27
N LEU A 284 -18.26 10.44 -19.27
CA LEU A 284 -19.13 9.59 -18.46
C LEU A 284 -20.15 8.84 -19.33
N GLY A 285 -20.66 9.50 -20.37
CA GLY A 285 -21.48 8.88 -21.41
C GLY A 285 -20.72 7.87 -22.25
N PHE A 286 -19.50 8.19 -22.70
CA PHE A 286 -18.62 7.30 -23.45
C PHE A 286 -18.26 6.03 -22.66
N TYR A 287 -17.83 6.15 -21.40
CA TYR A 287 -17.54 4.98 -20.56
C TYR A 287 -18.80 4.21 -20.14
N SER A 288 -19.96 4.87 -19.96
CA SER A 288 -21.23 4.15 -19.77
C SER A 288 -21.62 3.32 -20.99
N LYS A 289 -21.41 3.87 -22.20
CA LYS A 289 -21.57 3.14 -23.46
C LYS A 289 -20.60 1.96 -23.55
N LEU A 290 -19.33 2.17 -23.19
CA LEU A 290 -18.29 1.16 -23.28
C LEU A 290 -18.54 -0.01 -22.30
N ASN A 291 -18.91 0.29 -21.05
CA ASN A 291 -19.20 -0.71 -20.03
C ASN A 291 -20.49 -1.51 -20.29
N LEU A 292 -21.45 -0.97 -21.07
CA LEU A 292 -22.61 -1.76 -21.54
C LEU A 292 -22.17 -3.00 -22.34
N GLY A 293 -21.04 -2.94 -23.07
CA GLY A 293 -20.47 -4.12 -23.74
C GLY A 293 -20.06 -5.21 -22.74
N GLN A 294 -19.46 -4.84 -21.60
CA GLN A 294 -19.05 -5.81 -20.57
C GLN A 294 -20.22 -6.43 -19.81
N VAL A 295 -21.27 -5.66 -19.53
CA VAL A 295 -22.43 -6.12 -18.73
C VAL A 295 -23.60 -6.62 -19.57
N THR A 296 -23.48 -6.61 -20.90
CA THR A 296 -24.41 -7.35 -21.78
C THR A 296 -24.24 -8.85 -21.53
N GLU A 297 -25.36 -9.53 -21.30
CA GLU A 297 -25.46 -10.98 -21.25
C GLU A 297 -25.48 -11.52 -22.69
N LEU A 298 -24.66 -12.54 -22.97
CA LEU A 298 -24.52 -13.15 -24.29
C LEU A 298 -25.31 -14.46 -24.32
N SER A 299 -26.63 -14.35 -24.48
CA SER A 299 -27.55 -15.49 -24.50
C SER A 299 -27.67 -16.13 -25.89
N ASN A 300 -27.32 -15.39 -26.95
CA ASN A 300 -27.33 -15.85 -28.33
C ASN A 300 -26.22 -15.17 -29.18
N PRO A 301 -25.94 -15.64 -30.42
CA PRO A 301 -24.94 -15.04 -31.30
C PRO A 301 -25.23 -13.60 -31.72
N ASP A 302 -26.51 -13.20 -31.84
CA ASP A 302 -26.88 -11.83 -32.18
C ASP A 302 -26.50 -10.84 -31.07
N ASP A 303 -26.51 -11.26 -29.80
CA ASP A 303 -26.07 -10.43 -28.68
C ASP A 303 -24.60 -10.02 -28.86
N LYS A 304 -23.74 -10.98 -29.23
CA LYS A 304 -22.33 -10.71 -29.57
C LYS A 304 -22.22 -9.81 -30.80
N ALA A 305 -22.94 -10.12 -31.88
CA ALA A 305 -22.93 -9.30 -33.09
C ALA A 305 -23.39 -7.85 -32.84
N ARG A 306 -24.32 -7.62 -31.91
CA ARG A 306 -24.72 -6.27 -31.46
C ARG A 306 -23.58 -5.56 -30.72
N VAL A 307 -22.84 -6.24 -29.85
CA VAL A 307 -21.69 -5.67 -29.12
C VAL A 307 -20.50 -5.39 -30.05
N ASP A 308 -20.16 -6.29 -30.98
CA ASP A 308 -19.07 -6.08 -31.93
C ASP A 308 -19.37 -4.92 -32.90
N LYS A 309 -20.63 -4.82 -33.36
CA LYS A 309 -21.16 -3.68 -34.12
C LYS A 309 -21.17 -2.38 -33.31
N TYR A 310 -21.20 -2.46 -31.98
CA TYR A 310 -21.15 -1.32 -31.07
C TYR A 310 -19.72 -0.78 -30.91
N PHE A 311 -18.76 -1.63 -30.56
CA PHE A 311 -17.33 -1.25 -30.53
C PHE A 311 -16.87 -0.71 -31.90
N THR A 312 -17.30 -1.35 -33.00
CA THR A 312 -17.03 -0.87 -34.37
C THR A 312 -17.58 0.54 -34.64
N LYS A 313 -18.73 0.90 -34.06
CA LYS A 313 -19.25 2.29 -34.14
C LYS A 313 -18.41 3.25 -33.30
N LEU A 314 -17.99 2.83 -32.10
CA LEU A 314 -17.14 3.67 -31.24
C LEU A 314 -15.78 3.96 -31.89
N LEU A 315 -15.13 2.98 -32.53
CA LEU A 315 -13.85 3.17 -33.24
C LEU A 315 -13.95 4.09 -34.46
N LYS A 316 -15.15 4.24 -35.05
CA LYS A 316 -15.43 5.04 -36.25
C LYS A 316 -15.94 6.46 -35.96
N ASP A 317 -16.41 6.75 -34.75
CA ASP A 317 -16.84 8.10 -34.37
C ASP A 317 -15.60 9.02 -34.22
N PRO A 318 -15.48 10.11 -35.00
CA PRO A 318 -14.32 11.01 -34.93
C PRO A 318 -14.19 11.74 -33.58
N LYS A 319 -15.21 11.72 -32.71
CA LYS A 319 -15.12 12.25 -31.33
C LYS A 319 -14.33 11.32 -30.40
N ASN A 320 -14.21 10.04 -30.74
CA ASN A 320 -13.56 9.02 -29.92
C ASN A 320 -12.08 8.81 -30.30
N LEU A 321 -11.46 9.71 -31.08
CA LEU A 321 -10.07 9.53 -31.56
C LEU A 321 -9.08 9.31 -30.41
N ASP A 322 -9.13 10.15 -29.38
CA ASP A 322 -8.28 10.09 -28.18
C ASP A 322 -8.69 8.98 -27.19
N PHE A 323 -9.69 8.18 -27.56
CA PHE A 323 -10.25 7.10 -26.76
C PHE A 323 -10.10 5.71 -27.40
N LYS A 324 -9.43 5.60 -28.56
CA LYS A 324 -9.23 4.33 -29.27
C LYS A 324 -8.45 3.31 -28.45
N ASP A 325 -7.46 3.76 -27.68
CA ASP A 325 -6.73 2.97 -26.69
C ASP A 325 -7.68 2.26 -25.70
N LYS A 326 -8.65 2.99 -25.15
CA LYS A 326 -9.63 2.52 -24.17
C LYS A 326 -10.67 1.61 -24.83
N ILE A 327 -11.08 1.89 -26.07
CA ILE A 327 -11.98 1.01 -26.82
C ILE A 327 -11.32 -0.35 -27.06
N TYR A 328 -10.06 -0.38 -27.52
CA TYR A 328 -9.34 -1.64 -27.72
C TYR A 328 -9.08 -2.37 -26.40
N TYR A 329 -8.79 -1.67 -25.30
CA TYR A 329 -8.66 -2.28 -23.97
C TYR A 329 -9.97 -2.95 -23.51
N GLU A 330 -11.12 -2.32 -23.71
CA GLU A 330 -12.41 -2.93 -23.36
C GLU A 330 -12.83 -4.05 -24.34
N MET A 331 -12.48 -3.96 -25.62
CA MET A 331 -12.59 -5.11 -26.55
C MET A 331 -11.75 -6.29 -26.06
N ALA A 332 -10.55 -6.05 -25.52
CA ALA A 332 -9.73 -7.09 -24.92
C ALA A 332 -10.36 -7.71 -23.67
N ARG A 333 -10.91 -6.89 -22.76
CA ARG A 333 -11.64 -7.38 -21.58
C ARG A 333 -12.89 -8.19 -21.98
N PHE A 334 -13.59 -7.78 -23.03
CA PHE A 334 -14.77 -8.48 -23.55
C PHE A 334 -14.39 -9.82 -24.20
N ALA A 335 -13.27 -9.88 -24.93
CA ALA A 335 -12.70 -11.12 -25.45
C ALA A 335 -12.22 -12.05 -24.32
N LEU A 336 -11.58 -11.51 -23.28
CA LEU A 336 -11.12 -12.26 -22.10
C LEU A 336 -12.31 -12.85 -21.30
N LYS A 337 -13.41 -12.12 -21.15
CA LYS A 337 -14.67 -12.64 -20.56
C LYS A 337 -15.21 -13.86 -21.32
N GLN A 338 -14.91 -13.98 -22.61
CA GLN A 338 -15.25 -15.12 -23.48
C GLN A 338 -14.10 -16.15 -23.59
N GLN A 339 -13.07 -16.06 -22.74
CA GLN A 339 -11.86 -16.89 -22.77
C GLN A 339 -11.07 -16.83 -24.10
N GLN A 340 -11.28 -15.78 -24.90
CA GLN A 340 -10.62 -15.60 -26.21
C GLN A 340 -9.28 -14.88 -26.03
N TYR A 341 -8.28 -15.58 -25.46
CA TYR A 341 -7.00 -15.00 -25.03
C TYR A 341 -6.17 -14.37 -26.16
N GLU A 342 -6.03 -15.03 -27.31
CA GLU A 342 -5.24 -14.49 -28.45
C GLU A 342 -5.90 -13.23 -29.07
N PRO A 343 -7.23 -13.19 -29.34
CA PRO A 343 -7.93 -11.93 -29.67
C PRO A 343 -7.79 -10.85 -28.59
N ALA A 344 -7.86 -11.20 -27.30
CA ALA A 344 -7.67 -10.24 -26.23
C ALA A 344 -6.26 -9.61 -26.27
N LEU A 345 -5.21 -10.43 -26.38
CA LEU A 345 -3.82 -9.97 -26.51
C LEU A 345 -3.60 -9.11 -27.77
N ALA A 346 -4.23 -9.47 -28.89
CA ALA A 346 -4.19 -8.66 -30.11
C ALA A 346 -4.83 -7.27 -29.92
N TYR A 347 -5.99 -7.20 -29.24
CA TYR A 347 -6.62 -5.93 -28.90
C TYR A 347 -5.79 -5.12 -27.88
N LEU A 348 -5.11 -5.75 -26.91
CA LEU A 348 -4.18 -5.05 -26.02
C LEU A 348 -2.98 -4.47 -26.78
N GLN A 349 -2.46 -5.17 -27.78
CA GLN A 349 -1.42 -4.63 -28.65
C GLN A 349 -1.92 -3.48 -29.54
N GLN A 350 -3.20 -3.47 -29.93
CA GLN A 350 -3.82 -2.33 -30.62
C GLN A 350 -4.04 -1.15 -29.66
N SER A 351 -4.37 -1.42 -28.40
CA SER A 351 -4.52 -0.42 -27.34
C SER A 351 -3.21 0.31 -27.06
N THR A 352 -2.09 -0.40 -26.87
CA THR A 352 -0.78 0.23 -26.60
C THR A 352 -0.19 0.98 -27.80
N LYS A 353 -0.60 0.63 -29.03
CA LYS A 353 -0.23 1.33 -30.28
C LYS A 353 -1.14 2.51 -30.64
N ALA A 354 -2.32 2.63 -30.03
CA ALA A 354 -3.24 3.70 -30.35
C ALA A 354 -2.73 5.06 -29.82
N PRO A 355 -2.91 6.17 -30.57
CA PRO A 355 -2.70 7.50 -30.02
C PRO A 355 -3.56 7.71 -28.78
N SER A 356 -2.96 8.27 -27.73
CA SER A 356 -3.65 8.60 -26.48
C SER A 356 -3.01 9.82 -25.84
N THR A 357 -3.84 10.63 -25.19
CA THR A 357 -3.44 11.78 -24.38
C THR A 357 -3.03 11.39 -22.94
N ASN A 358 -3.19 10.12 -22.56
CA ASN A 358 -2.87 9.62 -21.22
C ASN A 358 -2.08 8.30 -21.29
N GLU A 359 -0.87 8.29 -20.74
CA GLU A 359 0.00 7.11 -20.76
C GLU A 359 -0.46 5.98 -19.83
N THR A 360 -1.26 6.26 -18.78
CA THR A 360 -1.73 5.24 -17.82
C THR A 360 -2.52 4.12 -18.49
N GLN A 361 -3.20 4.38 -19.62
CA GLN A 361 -3.90 3.33 -20.36
C GLN A 361 -2.94 2.28 -20.96
N LYS A 362 -1.72 2.67 -21.34
CA LYS A 362 -0.68 1.71 -21.77
C LYS A 362 -0.35 0.77 -20.61
N ALA A 363 -0.17 1.31 -19.40
CA ALA A 363 0.13 0.53 -18.21
C ALA A 363 -0.95 -0.52 -17.90
N TYR A 364 -2.24 -0.14 -17.97
CA TYR A 364 -3.34 -1.09 -17.81
C TYR A 364 -3.40 -2.14 -18.92
N SER A 365 -3.14 -1.76 -20.17
CA SER A 365 -3.10 -2.71 -21.29
C SER A 365 -1.92 -3.69 -21.19
N HIS A 366 -0.76 -3.25 -20.69
CA HIS A 366 0.36 -4.13 -20.35
C HIS A 366 0.04 -5.02 -19.13
N LEU A 367 -0.58 -4.48 -18.08
CA LEU A 367 -0.94 -5.23 -16.88
C LEU A 367 -1.94 -6.34 -17.19
N LEU A 368 -2.95 -6.07 -18.02
CA LEU A 368 -3.94 -7.07 -18.41
C LEU A 368 -3.33 -8.16 -19.31
N ALA A 369 -2.38 -7.82 -20.18
CA ALA A 369 -1.63 -8.83 -20.94
C ALA A 369 -0.73 -9.67 -20.02
N GLY A 370 -0.10 -9.06 -19.01
CA GLY A 370 0.62 -9.75 -17.94
C GLY A 370 -0.26 -10.73 -17.18
N LYS A 371 -1.46 -10.30 -16.76
CA LYS A 371 -2.48 -11.14 -16.13
C LYS A 371 -2.89 -12.31 -17.05
N ILE A 372 -3.17 -12.09 -18.34
CA ILE A 372 -3.49 -13.18 -19.29
C ILE A 372 -2.34 -14.20 -19.43
N TYR A 373 -1.10 -13.72 -19.57
CA TYR A 373 0.06 -14.62 -19.67
C TYR A 373 0.36 -15.36 -18.36
N TYR A 374 0.01 -14.78 -17.20
CA TYR A 374 0.16 -15.39 -15.89
C TYR A 374 -0.97 -16.40 -15.60
N GLU A 375 -2.21 -15.91 -15.54
CA GLU A 375 -3.39 -16.60 -15.00
C GLU A 375 -4.03 -17.60 -15.97
N ASN A 376 -3.93 -17.35 -17.29
CA ASN A 376 -4.65 -18.14 -18.29
C ASN A 376 -3.75 -18.98 -19.20
N LEU A 377 -2.54 -18.50 -19.49
CA LEU A 377 -1.62 -19.16 -20.42
C LEU A 377 -0.37 -19.76 -19.75
N GLN A 378 -0.12 -19.45 -18.47
CA GLN A 378 1.05 -19.89 -17.69
C GLN A 378 2.41 -19.70 -18.44
N LYS A 379 2.50 -18.63 -19.26
CA LYS A 379 3.68 -18.24 -20.05
C LYS A 379 4.51 -17.22 -19.25
N TYR A 380 5.03 -17.65 -18.09
CA TYR A 380 5.60 -16.77 -17.05
C TYR A 380 6.67 -15.77 -17.52
N ASN A 381 7.53 -16.13 -18.49
CA ASN A 381 8.55 -15.20 -19.01
C ASN A 381 7.93 -14.05 -19.86
N LEU A 382 6.80 -14.31 -20.55
CA LEU A 382 6.02 -13.26 -21.20
C LEU A 382 5.27 -12.44 -20.15
N ALA A 383 4.68 -13.09 -19.14
CA ALA A 383 4.05 -12.39 -18.03
C ALA A 383 5.04 -11.41 -17.37
N TYR A 384 6.28 -11.84 -17.05
CA TYR A 384 7.34 -10.97 -16.54
C TYR A 384 7.55 -9.72 -17.41
N ALA A 385 7.75 -9.87 -18.71
CA ALA A 385 8.00 -8.75 -19.62
C ALA A 385 6.82 -7.76 -19.68
N TYR A 386 5.57 -8.26 -19.61
CA TYR A 386 4.37 -7.42 -19.59
C TYR A 386 4.11 -6.76 -18.22
N TYR A 387 4.38 -7.46 -17.11
CA TYR A 387 4.33 -6.87 -15.77
C TYR A 387 5.42 -5.80 -15.58
N ASP A 388 6.64 -6.01 -16.09
CA ASP A 388 7.69 -4.99 -16.03
C ASP A 388 7.34 -3.77 -16.90
N SER A 389 6.84 -3.99 -18.12
CA SER A 389 6.31 -2.90 -18.97
C SER A 389 5.18 -2.12 -18.30
N ALA A 390 4.28 -2.81 -17.57
CA ALA A 390 3.22 -2.17 -16.81
C ALA A 390 3.78 -1.33 -15.66
N VAL A 391 4.70 -1.88 -14.85
CA VAL A 391 5.32 -1.18 -13.70
C VAL A 391 6.19 0.01 -14.14
N GLN A 392 6.81 -0.05 -15.33
CA GLN A 392 7.52 1.10 -15.91
C GLN A 392 6.58 2.23 -16.37
N ALA A 393 5.39 1.89 -16.88
CA ALA A 393 4.42 2.86 -17.42
C ALA A 393 3.38 3.36 -16.38
N MET A 394 3.38 2.81 -15.17
CA MET A 394 2.38 3.08 -14.13
C MET A 394 2.87 4.07 -13.08
N ASP A 395 2.00 4.98 -12.67
CA ASP A 395 2.27 5.88 -11.53
C ASP A 395 2.46 5.07 -10.23
N PRO A 396 3.56 5.25 -9.47
CA PRO A 396 3.78 4.61 -8.17
C PRO A 396 2.73 4.90 -7.08
N ILE A 397 1.80 5.82 -7.31
CA ILE A 397 0.66 6.16 -6.44
C ILE A 397 -0.61 5.37 -6.84
N SER A 398 -0.62 4.66 -7.98
CA SER A 398 -1.78 3.88 -8.43
C SER A 398 -2.09 2.69 -7.52
N VAL A 399 -3.36 2.27 -7.52
CA VAL A 399 -3.85 1.14 -6.70
C VAL A 399 -3.26 -0.21 -7.17
N ASP A 400 -3.05 -0.40 -8.48
CA ASP A 400 -2.47 -1.63 -9.04
C ASP A 400 -0.94 -1.71 -8.85
N TYR A 401 -0.23 -0.59 -8.62
CA TYR A 401 1.24 -0.52 -8.74
C TYR A 401 1.96 -1.51 -7.82
N GLN A 402 1.56 -1.60 -6.54
CA GLN A 402 2.21 -2.49 -5.59
C GLN A 402 2.07 -3.96 -6.01
N ALA A 403 0.85 -4.42 -6.29
CA ALA A 403 0.58 -5.81 -6.68
C ALA A 403 1.24 -6.16 -8.02
N ALA A 404 1.27 -5.23 -8.98
CA ALA A 404 1.98 -5.40 -10.24
C ALA A 404 3.50 -5.51 -10.05
N SER A 405 4.08 -4.71 -9.14
CA SER A 405 5.51 -4.69 -8.82
C SER A 405 5.97 -5.94 -8.05
N GLU A 406 5.17 -6.39 -7.07
CA GLU A 406 5.41 -7.65 -6.35
C GLU A 406 5.33 -8.86 -7.29
N ARG A 407 4.32 -8.90 -8.18
CA ARG A 407 4.20 -9.95 -9.19
C ARG A 407 5.33 -9.89 -10.23
N ARG A 408 5.79 -8.69 -10.62
CA ARG A 408 6.98 -8.50 -11.48
C ARG A 408 8.22 -9.08 -10.81
N ASP A 409 8.49 -8.75 -9.55
CA ASP A 409 9.67 -9.21 -8.81
C ASP A 409 9.73 -10.75 -8.76
N VAL A 410 8.62 -11.40 -8.41
CA VAL A 410 8.45 -12.87 -8.41
C VAL A 410 8.70 -13.47 -9.81
N LEU A 411 8.07 -12.91 -10.85
CA LEU A 411 8.23 -13.43 -12.21
C LEU A 411 9.61 -13.15 -12.80
N LYS A 412 10.35 -12.16 -12.28
CA LYS A 412 11.75 -11.91 -12.62
C LYS A 412 12.64 -13.02 -12.07
N GLU A 413 12.49 -13.36 -10.80
CA GLU A 413 13.22 -14.45 -10.14
C GLU A 413 12.97 -15.77 -10.87
N PHE A 414 11.70 -16.09 -11.14
CA PHE A 414 11.30 -17.21 -11.99
C PHE A 414 12.01 -17.20 -13.35
N SER A 415 11.92 -16.07 -14.08
CA SER A 415 12.48 -15.95 -15.42
C SER A 415 14.01 -16.09 -15.43
N THR A 416 14.70 -15.66 -14.36
CA THR A 416 16.15 -15.87 -14.19
C THR A 416 16.48 -17.36 -14.08
N HIS A 417 15.87 -18.09 -13.13
CA HIS A 417 16.16 -19.52 -12.97
C HIS A 417 15.73 -20.36 -14.19
N TYR A 418 14.55 -20.07 -14.75
CA TYR A 418 14.07 -20.73 -15.98
C TYR A 418 15.04 -20.52 -17.16
N THR A 419 15.51 -19.29 -17.36
CA THR A 419 16.47 -18.98 -18.43
C THR A 419 17.81 -19.65 -18.19
N THR A 420 18.30 -19.71 -16.95
CA THR A 420 19.51 -20.47 -16.61
C THR A 420 19.38 -21.93 -17.01
N VAL A 421 18.30 -22.61 -16.65
CA VAL A 421 18.06 -24.01 -17.05
C VAL A 421 18.01 -24.14 -18.58
N GLN A 422 17.23 -23.31 -19.27
CA GLN A 422 17.07 -23.39 -20.73
C GLN A 422 18.40 -23.11 -21.47
N THR A 423 19.16 -22.10 -21.05
CA THR A 423 20.44 -21.73 -21.66
C THR A 423 21.51 -22.80 -21.38
N GLN A 424 21.63 -23.29 -20.15
CA GLN A 424 22.61 -24.35 -19.83
C GLN A 424 22.24 -25.67 -20.52
N ASP A 425 20.96 -26.06 -20.58
CA ASP A 425 20.53 -27.23 -21.36
C ASP A 425 20.88 -27.08 -22.85
N SER A 426 20.74 -25.88 -23.41
CA SER A 426 21.13 -25.58 -24.80
C SER A 426 22.65 -25.65 -25.02
N LEU A 427 23.44 -25.12 -24.07
CA LEU A 427 24.92 -25.15 -24.13
C LEU A 427 25.47 -26.56 -23.93
N GLN A 428 24.92 -27.34 -23.00
CA GLN A 428 25.25 -28.77 -22.82
C GLN A 428 24.86 -29.60 -24.04
N ALA A 429 23.73 -29.30 -24.71
CA ALA A 429 23.36 -29.96 -25.94
C ALA A 429 24.34 -29.65 -27.09
N LEU A 430 24.83 -28.40 -27.19
CA LEU A 430 25.88 -28.04 -28.15
C LEU A 430 27.22 -28.71 -27.84
N ALA A 431 27.59 -28.84 -26.55
CA ALA A 431 28.82 -29.49 -26.12
C ALA A 431 28.87 -31.01 -26.43
N ARG A 432 27.71 -31.64 -26.68
CA ARG A 432 27.59 -33.06 -27.05
C ARG A 432 27.63 -33.30 -28.57
N LEU A 433 27.66 -32.25 -29.39
CA LEU A 433 27.78 -32.38 -30.84
C LEU A 433 29.22 -32.65 -31.27
N ASP A 434 29.40 -33.44 -32.32
CA ASP A 434 30.69 -33.54 -33.00
C ASP A 434 31.10 -32.20 -33.63
N SER A 435 32.40 -32.04 -33.92
CA SER A 435 32.97 -30.81 -34.45
C SER A 435 32.34 -30.34 -35.78
N ALA A 436 31.84 -31.23 -36.64
CA ALA A 436 31.20 -30.84 -37.89
C ALA A 436 29.75 -30.40 -37.67
N SER A 437 28.97 -31.14 -36.86
CA SER A 437 27.60 -30.78 -36.49
C SER A 437 27.56 -29.48 -35.69
N LEU A 438 28.48 -29.28 -34.75
CA LEU A 438 28.61 -28.04 -33.97
C LEU A 438 28.91 -26.85 -34.88
N ASN A 439 29.88 -26.98 -35.79
CA ASN A 439 30.22 -25.93 -36.75
C ASN A 439 29.03 -25.59 -37.66
N LYS A 440 28.31 -26.59 -38.19
CA LYS A 440 27.09 -26.38 -38.99
C LYS A 440 26.01 -25.63 -38.19
N ARG A 441 25.80 -26.01 -36.91
CA ARG A 441 24.81 -25.37 -36.04
C ARG A 441 25.17 -23.91 -35.72
N ILE A 442 26.46 -23.60 -35.51
CA ILE A 442 26.94 -22.24 -35.28
C ILE A 442 26.74 -21.37 -36.53
N VAL A 443 27.03 -21.88 -37.73
CA VAL A 443 26.76 -21.16 -38.99
C VAL A 443 25.28 -20.79 -39.10
N THR A 444 24.37 -21.74 -38.89
CA THR A 444 22.92 -21.46 -38.92
C THR A 444 22.46 -20.45 -37.86
N ILE A 445 23.08 -20.43 -36.66
CA ILE A 445 22.79 -19.42 -35.63
C ILE A 445 23.25 -18.03 -36.07
N LEU A 446 24.42 -17.92 -36.71
CA LEU A 446 24.95 -16.65 -37.23
C LEU A 446 24.09 -16.13 -38.40
N GLU A 447 23.68 -17.00 -39.32
CA GLU A 447 22.75 -16.69 -40.42
C GLU A 447 21.39 -16.20 -39.89
N GLN A 448 20.82 -16.88 -38.89
CA GLN A 448 19.55 -16.47 -38.28
C GLN A 448 19.68 -15.12 -37.55
N ARG A 449 20.77 -14.88 -36.82
CA ARG A 449 21.06 -13.58 -36.19
C ARG A 449 21.20 -12.46 -37.24
N ALA A 450 21.85 -12.72 -38.37
CA ALA A 450 21.97 -11.76 -39.46
C ALA A 450 20.60 -11.45 -40.10
N GLN A 451 19.79 -12.48 -40.39
CA GLN A 451 18.42 -12.30 -40.91
C GLN A 451 17.46 -11.64 -39.92
N GLN A 452 17.70 -11.76 -38.61
CA GLN A 452 16.94 -11.02 -37.60
C GLN A 452 17.34 -9.54 -37.57
N ARG A 453 18.64 -9.22 -37.55
CA ARG A 453 19.11 -7.82 -37.64
C ARG A 453 18.58 -7.13 -38.90
N LEU A 454 18.72 -7.76 -40.07
CA LEU A 454 18.24 -7.21 -41.34
C LEU A 454 16.72 -6.90 -41.32
N ARG A 455 15.90 -7.77 -40.71
CA ARG A 455 14.46 -7.53 -40.55
C ARG A 455 14.15 -6.44 -39.54
N GLN A 456 14.91 -6.34 -38.46
CA GLN A 456 14.76 -5.29 -37.45
C GLN A 456 15.17 -3.91 -38.00
N GLU A 457 16.24 -3.85 -38.79
CA GLU A 457 16.68 -2.65 -39.53
C GLU A 457 15.62 -2.23 -40.56
N GLN A 458 15.05 -3.17 -41.32
CA GLN A 458 13.92 -2.90 -42.22
C GLN A 458 12.68 -2.39 -41.47
N GLN A 459 12.34 -2.96 -40.31
CA GLN A 459 11.22 -2.49 -39.48
C GLN A 459 11.48 -1.06 -38.97
N LEU A 460 12.66 -0.78 -38.43
CA LEU A 460 13.03 0.56 -37.96
C LEU A 460 13.05 1.59 -39.10
N ALA A 461 13.47 1.22 -40.31
CA ALA A 461 13.41 2.08 -41.50
C ALA A 461 11.95 2.34 -41.95
N ASN A 462 11.09 1.34 -41.88
CA ASN A 462 9.65 1.47 -42.17
C ASN A 462 8.95 2.36 -41.12
N ASP A 463 9.26 2.20 -39.83
CA ASP A 463 8.68 3.02 -38.76
C ASP A 463 9.20 4.47 -38.81
N ALA A 464 10.48 4.68 -39.11
CA ALA A 464 11.05 6.02 -39.30
C ALA A 464 10.46 6.75 -40.52
N SER A 465 10.21 6.04 -41.64
CA SER A 465 9.54 6.62 -42.81
C SER A 465 8.04 6.88 -42.57
N ASN A 466 7.37 6.05 -41.76
CA ASN A 466 6.01 6.36 -41.30
C ASN A 466 5.96 7.62 -40.41
N GLN A 467 6.92 7.79 -39.49
CA GLN A 467 7.04 9.01 -38.69
C GLN A 467 7.39 10.26 -39.53
N SER A 468 8.22 10.13 -40.57
CA SER A 468 8.55 11.26 -41.46
C SER A 468 7.33 11.71 -42.29
N ASN A 469 6.48 10.78 -42.73
CA ASN A 469 5.22 11.11 -43.39
C ASN A 469 4.23 11.81 -42.44
N LEU A 470 4.11 11.34 -41.19
CA LEU A 470 3.20 11.94 -40.21
C LEU A 470 3.64 13.36 -39.79
N SER A 471 4.95 13.59 -39.65
CA SER A 471 5.50 14.92 -39.36
C SER A 471 5.40 15.89 -40.54
N ASN A 472 5.55 15.41 -41.79
CA ASN A 472 5.30 16.22 -42.98
C ASN A 472 3.84 16.70 -43.08
N LEU A 473 2.84 15.88 -42.70
CA LEU A 473 1.45 16.34 -42.60
C LEU A 473 1.28 17.46 -41.56
N SER A 474 2.03 17.42 -40.44
CA SER A 474 1.92 18.44 -39.38
C SER A 474 2.47 19.81 -39.77
N PHE A 475 3.37 19.90 -40.76
CA PHE A 475 3.82 21.18 -41.32
C PHE A 475 2.86 21.76 -42.37
N GLY A 476 2.05 20.91 -43.03
CA GLY A 476 1.15 21.33 -44.11
C GLY A 476 0.00 22.24 -43.69
N LEU A 477 -0.47 22.17 -42.43
CA LEU A 477 -1.66 22.90 -41.97
C LEU A 477 -1.37 24.21 -41.23
N ASN A 478 -0.12 24.47 -40.80
CA ASN A 478 0.20 25.64 -39.97
C ASN A 478 0.81 26.83 -40.73
N ASN A 479 1.11 26.68 -42.03
CA ASN A 479 1.66 27.77 -42.87
C ASN A 479 0.57 28.78 -43.34
N GLY A 480 -0.38 29.11 -42.44
CA GLY A 480 -1.57 29.92 -42.73
C GLY A 480 -1.68 31.23 -41.94
N ASN A 481 -0.90 31.42 -40.86
CA ASN A 481 -0.82 32.72 -40.16
C ASN A 481 0.38 32.79 -39.20
N ASN A 482 1.50 33.39 -39.64
CA ASN A 482 2.41 34.21 -38.81
C ASN A 482 3.64 34.70 -39.61
N ARG A 483 3.43 35.74 -40.45
CA ARG A 483 4.54 36.56 -40.98
C ARG A 483 4.63 37.87 -40.21
N ARG A 484 5.22 37.83 -39.00
CA ARG A 484 5.86 38.97 -38.33
C ARG A 484 6.79 38.44 -37.24
N GLY A 485 7.97 39.05 -37.15
CA GLY A 485 9.13 38.39 -36.56
C GLY A 485 9.14 38.39 -35.04
N ASN A 486 9.93 37.46 -34.49
CA ASN A 486 10.86 37.82 -33.43
C ASN A 486 12.19 37.11 -33.70
N ASN A 487 13.30 37.80 -33.47
CA ASN A 487 14.65 37.26 -33.72
C ASN A 487 15.22 36.78 -32.38
N ALA A 488 15.34 35.46 -32.18
CA ALA A 488 15.80 34.87 -30.94
C ALA A 488 16.80 33.75 -31.22
N ASN A 489 17.95 33.83 -30.55
CA ASN A 489 19.12 33.03 -30.87
C ASN A 489 18.96 31.56 -30.43
N SER A 490 19.11 30.62 -31.36
CA SER A 490 19.22 29.18 -31.10
C SER A 490 20.39 28.67 -31.93
N GLY A 491 21.49 28.29 -31.28
CA GLY A 491 22.73 27.93 -31.97
C GLY A 491 22.53 26.76 -32.94
N GLY A 492 22.87 26.96 -34.21
CA GLY A 492 22.85 25.90 -35.20
C GLY A 492 23.99 24.91 -34.97
N THR A 493 23.67 23.72 -34.47
CA THR A 493 24.59 22.59 -34.34
C THR A 493 25.28 22.32 -35.68
N TRP A 494 26.61 22.14 -35.67
CA TRP A 494 27.39 21.89 -36.88
C TRP A 494 26.91 20.62 -37.60
N TYR A 495 27.10 20.55 -38.93
CA TYR A 495 26.43 19.55 -39.77
C TYR A 495 26.70 18.10 -39.34
N PHE A 496 27.93 17.80 -38.89
CA PHE A 496 28.32 16.47 -38.42
C PHE A 496 27.99 16.22 -36.94
N ASP A 497 27.80 17.28 -36.15
CA ASP A 497 27.35 17.21 -34.75
C ASP A 497 25.82 17.02 -34.63
N ASN A 498 25.10 17.02 -35.75
CA ASN A 498 23.68 16.69 -35.83
C ASN A 498 23.50 15.21 -36.25
N PRO A 499 23.14 14.29 -35.34
CA PRO A 499 23.07 12.86 -35.65
C PRO A 499 22.06 12.52 -36.75
N ALA A 500 20.97 13.29 -36.87
CA ALA A 500 19.97 13.07 -37.92
C ALA A 500 20.47 13.48 -39.31
N SER A 501 21.29 14.53 -39.40
CA SER A 501 21.97 14.92 -40.64
C SER A 501 22.98 13.86 -41.08
N VAL A 502 23.81 13.37 -40.17
CA VAL A 502 24.80 12.31 -40.44
C VAL A 502 24.11 10.99 -40.83
N ALA A 503 23.05 10.60 -40.14
CA ALA A 503 22.27 9.41 -40.47
C ALA A 503 21.66 9.49 -41.89
N ARG A 504 21.09 10.64 -42.27
CA ARG A 504 20.56 10.87 -43.62
C ARG A 504 21.68 10.82 -44.67
N ALA A 505 22.80 11.50 -44.43
CA ALA A 505 23.95 11.50 -45.35
C ALA A 505 24.54 10.08 -45.55
N ARG A 506 24.60 9.28 -44.47
CA ARG A 506 25.02 7.87 -44.54
C ARG A 506 24.05 7.02 -45.35
N ALA A 507 22.74 7.24 -45.21
CA ALA A 507 21.72 6.54 -46.01
C ALA A 507 21.83 6.89 -47.50
N GLU A 508 21.93 8.18 -47.85
CA GLU A 508 22.14 8.63 -49.24
C GLU A 508 23.45 8.11 -49.83
N PHE A 509 24.53 8.07 -49.05
CA PHE A 509 25.82 7.51 -49.48
C PHE A 509 25.70 6.02 -49.83
N VAL A 510 25.09 5.21 -48.95
CA VAL A 510 24.87 3.78 -49.18
C VAL A 510 23.91 3.54 -50.35
N GLN A 511 22.87 4.37 -50.49
CA GLN A 511 21.93 4.29 -51.61
C GLN A 511 22.61 4.61 -52.97
N LYS A 512 23.55 5.57 -52.99
CA LYS A 512 24.20 6.04 -54.22
C LYS A 512 25.45 5.24 -54.61
N TRP A 513 26.15 4.64 -53.64
CA TRP A 513 27.45 3.98 -53.86
C TRP A 513 27.54 2.54 -53.37
N GLY A 514 26.55 2.05 -52.61
CA GLY A 514 26.60 0.78 -51.90
C GLY A 514 27.41 0.87 -50.59
N ASN A 515 27.46 -0.23 -49.84
CA ASN A 515 28.26 -0.33 -48.62
C ASN A 515 29.76 -0.54 -48.97
N ARG A 516 30.47 0.55 -49.28
CA ARG A 516 31.89 0.54 -49.65
C ARG A 516 32.78 0.47 -48.40
N GLN A 517 33.82 -0.36 -48.46
CA GLN A 517 34.89 -0.36 -47.45
C GLN A 517 35.71 0.94 -47.51
N LEU A 518 36.28 1.35 -46.38
CA LEU A 518 37.18 2.50 -46.30
C LEU A 518 38.52 2.14 -46.95
N GLN A 519 38.76 2.69 -48.14
CA GLN A 519 40.00 2.54 -48.90
C GLN A 519 40.21 3.77 -49.78
N ASP A 520 41.46 4.06 -50.14
CA ASP A 520 41.76 5.11 -51.09
C ASP A 520 41.14 4.81 -52.46
N ASN A 521 40.77 5.87 -53.19
CA ASN A 521 40.10 5.78 -54.49
C ASN A 521 38.80 4.94 -54.50
N TRP A 522 38.11 4.77 -53.36
CA TRP A 522 36.91 3.92 -53.22
C TRP A 522 35.84 4.11 -54.30
N ARG A 523 35.71 5.30 -54.90
CA ARG A 523 34.78 5.61 -56.00
C ARG A 523 35.04 4.79 -57.29
N LEU A 524 36.25 4.29 -57.50
CA LEU A 524 36.66 3.51 -58.68
C LEU A 524 36.51 1.99 -58.48
N SER A 525 36.21 1.53 -57.27
CA SER A 525 36.37 0.12 -56.84
C SER A 525 35.35 -0.90 -57.38
N SER A 526 34.64 -0.63 -58.48
CA SER A 526 33.54 -1.48 -59.01
C SER A 526 33.82 -2.20 -60.34
N LEU A 527 35.10 -2.43 -60.70
CA LEU A 527 35.47 -3.35 -61.81
C LEU A 527 36.39 -4.52 -61.40
N ALA A 528 36.87 -4.56 -60.15
CA ALA A 528 37.75 -5.63 -59.67
C ALA A 528 36.96 -6.70 -58.90
N SER A 529 36.29 -7.60 -59.61
CA SER A 529 35.53 -8.72 -59.02
C SER A 529 35.62 -10.00 -59.85
N SER A 530 36.83 -10.37 -60.25
CA SER A 530 37.14 -11.65 -60.89
C SER A 530 38.60 -12.05 -60.68
N VAL A 531 38.85 -13.37 -60.76
CA VAL A 531 40.16 -14.06 -60.71
C VAL A 531 40.93 -14.01 -59.37
N ALA A 532 40.86 -15.15 -58.70
CA ALA A 532 41.41 -15.51 -57.40
C ALA A 532 42.95 -15.65 -57.31
N THR A 533 43.39 -15.97 -56.07
CA THR A 533 44.48 -16.91 -55.66
C THR A 533 45.68 -16.29 -54.93
N GLN A 534 46.19 -17.06 -53.96
CA GLN A 534 47.47 -16.96 -53.21
C GLN A 534 47.58 -15.96 -52.04
N SER A 535 47.69 -16.53 -50.84
CA SER A 535 48.62 -16.12 -49.77
C SER A 535 49.96 -16.89 -49.99
N PRO A 536 51.14 -16.46 -49.50
CA PRO A 536 51.45 -15.90 -48.16
C PRO A 536 52.10 -14.48 -48.27
N THR A 537 52.77 -13.84 -47.30
CA THR A 537 53.47 -14.28 -46.08
C THR A 537 53.56 -13.15 -45.03
N ASN A 538 53.99 -13.48 -43.81
CA ASN A 538 54.24 -12.51 -42.72
C ASN A 538 55.34 -11.49 -43.07
N THR A 539 55.15 -10.25 -42.62
CA THR A 539 56.18 -9.53 -41.85
C THR A 539 55.51 -8.70 -40.76
N ALA A 540 56.07 -8.69 -39.56
CA ALA A 540 55.56 -7.86 -38.45
C ALA A 540 56.29 -6.52 -38.40
N ASN A 541 55.59 -5.49 -37.93
CA ASN A 541 56.19 -4.48 -37.06
C ASN A 541 55.12 -3.87 -36.15
N THR A 542 55.45 -3.79 -34.86
CA THR A 542 54.64 -3.21 -33.78
C THR A 542 55.44 -2.04 -33.17
N PRO A 543 54.89 -1.32 -32.18
CA PRO A 543 53.65 -0.54 -32.25
C PRO A 543 53.89 0.91 -31.81
N ASP A 544 52.89 1.79 -31.97
CA ASP A 544 52.80 3.00 -31.14
C ASP A 544 51.42 3.08 -30.46
N LYS A 545 51.36 3.65 -29.26
CA LYS A 545 50.22 3.59 -28.34
C LYS A 545 49.56 4.96 -28.12
N GLY A 546 48.53 5.24 -28.93
CA GLY A 546 47.43 6.11 -28.49
C GLY A 546 46.51 5.38 -27.50
N PRO A 547 45.88 6.06 -26.53
CA PRO A 547 45.04 5.43 -25.53
C PRO A 547 43.72 4.89 -26.11
N ASP A 548 43.29 3.74 -25.60
CA ASP A 548 42.10 3.03 -26.04
C ASP A 548 40.81 3.80 -25.72
N ASN A 549 40.13 4.26 -26.77
CA ASN A 549 38.71 4.65 -26.75
C ASN A 549 37.98 3.86 -27.86
N THR A 550 38.17 2.55 -27.88
CA THR A 550 37.45 1.64 -28.79
C THR A 550 35.97 1.57 -28.41
N ALA A 551 35.12 2.20 -29.21
CA ALA A 551 33.67 2.09 -29.07
C ALA A 551 33.21 0.62 -29.26
N PRO A 552 32.22 0.12 -28.48
CA PRO A 552 31.83 -1.29 -28.51
C PRO A 552 31.36 -1.84 -29.87
N ASP A 553 30.89 -0.97 -30.76
CA ASP A 553 30.14 -1.35 -31.97
C ASP A 553 30.98 -1.97 -33.10
N SER A 554 32.31 -1.90 -33.03
CA SER A 554 33.19 -2.49 -34.06
C SER A 554 33.35 -4.02 -33.90
N ILE A 555 33.24 -4.54 -32.68
CA ILE A 555 33.52 -5.93 -32.33
C ILE A 555 32.40 -6.87 -32.82
N ALA A 556 31.13 -6.43 -32.68
CA ALA A 556 29.93 -7.23 -32.95
C ALA A 556 29.61 -7.50 -34.45
N ASN A 557 30.52 -7.09 -35.35
CA ASN A 557 30.35 -7.13 -36.81
C ASN A 557 31.33 -8.08 -37.54
N ASN A 558 32.30 -8.68 -36.85
CA ASN A 558 33.17 -9.70 -37.43
C ASN A 558 32.59 -11.12 -37.18
N PRO A 559 32.26 -11.91 -38.21
CA PRO A 559 31.70 -13.26 -38.03
C PRO A 559 32.67 -14.24 -37.35
N ALA A 560 33.99 -13.99 -37.40
CA ALA A 560 34.97 -14.78 -36.64
C ALA A 560 34.88 -14.51 -35.13
N ILE A 561 34.70 -13.25 -34.73
CA ILE A 561 34.53 -12.86 -33.32
C ILE A 561 33.19 -13.39 -32.80
N ALA A 562 32.09 -13.18 -33.54
CA ALA A 562 30.78 -13.70 -33.15
C ALA A 562 30.75 -15.25 -33.05
N ARG A 563 31.60 -15.95 -33.81
CA ARG A 563 31.83 -17.40 -33.66
C ARG A 563 32.64 -17.74 -32.40
N GLN A 564 33.67 -16.94 -32.07
CA GLN A 564 34.49 -17.14 -30.88
C GLN A 564 33.68 -16.87 -29.59
N GLU A 565 32.82 -15.85 -29.58
CA GLU A 565 31.83 -15.60 -28.52
C GLU A 565 30.89 -16.81 -28.33
N LEU A 566 30.29 -17.32 -29.42
CA LEU A 566 29.40 -18.49 -29.37
C LEU A 566 30.10 -19.78 -28.90
N LEU A 567 31.42 -19.90 -29.07
CA LEU A 567 32.20 -21.03 -28.58
C LEU A 567 32.67 -20.88 -27.13
N ARG A 568 32.85 -19.65 -26.63
CA ARG A 568 33.39 -19.35 -25.29
C ARG A 568 32.55 -20.03 -24.20
N ASP A 569 31.24 -19.90 -24.28
CA ASP A 569 30.30 -20.28 -23.21
C ASP A 569 29.86 -21.76 -23.28
N ILE A 570 30.32 -22.53 -24.27
CA ILE A 570 29.98 -23.95 -24.41
C ILE A 570 30.84 -24.79 -23.44
N PRO A 571 30.26 -25.59 -22.53
CA PRO A 571 30.98 -26.37 -21.54
C PRO A 571 31.58 -27.65 -22.15
N ASN A 572 32.69 -27.50 -22.88
CA ASN A 572 33.34 -28.58 -23.63
C ASN A 572 34.43 -29.36 -22.85
N SER A 573 34.57 -29.15 -21.54
CA SER A 573 35.45 -29.92 -20.66
C SER A 573 34.67 -30.46 -19.45
N PRO A 574 35.13 -31.53 -18.77
CA PRO A 574 34.42 -32.11 -17.63
C PRO A 574 34.14 -31.10 -16.51
N GLU A 575 35.08 -30.20 -16.25
CA GLU A 575 35.02 -29.20 -15.18
C GLU A 575 33.95 -28.14 -15.50
N ARG A 576 33.95 -27.61 -16.73
CA ARG A 576 32.95 -26.63 -17.18
C ARG A 576 31.55 -27.27 -17.34
N LEU A 577 31.49 -28.56 -17.65
CA LEU A 577 30.24 -29.32 -17.66
C LEU A 577 29.72 -29.54 -16.24
N GLN A 578 30.59 -29.74 -15.25
CA GLN A 578 30.18 -29.79 -13.85
C GLN A 578 29.74 -28.42 -13.32
N GLU A 579 30.42 -27.33 -13.67
CA GLU A 579 29.97 -25.96 -13.36
C GLU A 579 28.58 -25.68 -13.96
N SER A 580 28.39 -26.02 -15.25
CA SER A 580 27.10 -25.95 -15.93
C SER A 580 26.02 -26.79 -15.22
N ASN A 581 26.36 -27.99 -14.74
CA ASN A 581 25.45 -28.83 -13.96
C ASN A 581 25.09 -28.20 -12.61
N ASN A 582 26.06 -27.67 -11.87
CA ASN A 582 25.82 -27.00 -10.59
C ASN A 582 24.84 -25.81 -10.74
N LEU A 583 24.98 -25.04 -11.83
CA LEU A 583 24.04 -23.95 -12.17
C LEU A 583 22.63 -24.47 -12.48
N VAL A 584 22.49 -25.63 -13.11
CA VAL A 584 21.18 -26.24 -13.41
C VAL A 584 20.56 -26.90 -12.17
N GLU A 585 21.35 -27.53 -11.30
CA GLU A 585 20.90 -28.08 -10.02
C GLU A 585 20.30 -26.96 -9.15
N GLU A 586 21.04 -25.88 -8.95
CA GLU A 586 20.59 -24.72 -8.18
C GLU A 586 19.37 -24.04 -8.84
N ALA A 587 19.38 -23.88 -10.16
CA ALA A 587 18.26 -23.25 -10.85
C ALA A 587 16.98 -24.10 -10.84
N LEU A 588 17.06 -25.43 -10.97
CA LEU A 588 15.89 -26.31 -10.86
C LEU A 588 15.30 -26.31 -9.44
N PHE A 589 16.14 -26.33 -8.41
CA PHE A 589 15.68 -26.28 -7.02
C PHE A 589 14.93 -24.96 -6.71
N ASN A 590 15.52 -23.82 -7.05
CA ASN A 590 14.87 -22.53 -6.83
C ASN A 590 13.61 -22.35 -7.70
N LEU A 591 13.61 -22.85 -8.95
CA LEU A 591 12.41 -22.85 -9.80
C LEU A 591 11.25 -23.66 -9.18
N ALA A 592 11.54 -24.81 -8.56
CA ALA A 592 10.55 -25.63 -7.87
C ALA A 592 10.01 -24.94 -6.60
N ASN A 593 10.87 -24.31 -5.80
CA ASN A 593 10.48 -23.49 -4.66
C ASN A 593 9.60 -22.30 -5.07
N ILE A 594 9.93 -21.61 -6.16
CA ILE A 594 9.14 -20.49 -6.70
C ILE A 594 7.76 -20.99 -7.15
N TYR A 595 7.69 -22.12 -7.87
CA TYR A 595 6.41 -22.74 -8.23
C TYR A 595 5.56 -23.06 -6.99
N GLN A 596 6.14 -23.66 -5.96
CA GLN A 596 5.42 -24.05 -4.74
C GLN A 596 4.98 -22.83 -3.91
N GLN A 597 5.90 -21.92 -3.60
CA GLN A 597 5.73 -20.92 -2.54
C GLN A 597 5.29 -19.54 -3.06
N GLN A 598 5.68 -19.16 -4.29
CA GLN A 598 5.41 -17.83 -4.84
C GLN A 598 4.31 -17.82 -5.92
N LEU A 599 4.19 -18.92 -6.68
CA LEU A 599 3.21 -19.04 -7.78
C LEU A 599 1.96 -19.86 -7.39
N ASN A 600 2.05 -20.70 -6.36
CA ASN A 600 1.01 -21.65 -5.95
C ASN A 600 0.63 -22.65 -7.06
N GLU A 601 1.66 -23.24 -7.68
CA GLU A 601 1.60 -24.18 -8.80
C GLU A 601 2.15 -25.56 -8.36
N PRO A 602 1.47 -26.28 -7.45
CA PRO A 602 2.04 -27.46 -6.77
C PRO A 602 2.37 -28.61 -7.72
N VAL A 603 1.63 -28.77 -8.82
CA VAL A 603 1.93 -29.79 -9.85
C VAL A 603 3.26 -29.50 -10.54
N ARG A 604 3.47 -28.26 -11.01
CA ARG A 604 4.73 -27.84 -11.65
C ARG A 604 5.90 -27.83 -10.68
N ALA A 605 5.65 -27.54 -9.40
CA ALA A 605 6.65 -27.67 -8.35
C ALA A 605 7.10 -29.13 -8.21
N ALA A 606 6.16 -30.07 -8.10
CA ALA A 606 6.47 -31.50 -8.02
C ALA A 606 7.23 -32.01 -9.25
N GLU A 607 6.76 -31.70 -10.47
CA GLU A 607 7.47 -32.04 -11.72
C GLU A 607 8.91 -31.50 -11.74
N THR A 608 9.13 -30.30 -11.21
CA THR A 608 10.46 -29.67 -11.18
C THR A 608 11.37 -30.29 -10.12
N PHE A 609 10.85 -30.63 -8.93
CA PHE A 609 11.60 -31.39 -7.92
C PHE A 609 11.91 -32.83 -8.38
N GLU A 610 10.96 -33.52 -9.04
CA GLU A 610 11.20 -34.85 -9.61
C GLU A 610 12.26 -34.79 -10.71
N LYS A 611 12.24 -33.77 -11.59
CA LYS A 611 13.28 -33.51 -12.60
C LYS A 611 14.65 -33.22 -11.97
N LEU A 612 14.70 -32.43 -10.88
CA LEU A 612 15.92 -32.16 -10.11
C LEU A 612 16.55 -33.47 -9.60
N LEU A 613 15.75 -34.28 -8.90
CA LEU A 613 16.18 -35.54 -8.29
C LEU A 613 16.56 -36.61 -9.33
N GLN A 614 15.86 -36.67 -10.46
CA GLN A 614 16.18 -37.57 -11.58
C GLN A 614 17.51 -37.20 -12.24
N ARG A 615 17.78 -35.90 -12.42
CA ARG A 615 19.01 -35.43 -13.09
C ARG A 615 20.23 -35.42 -12.16
N PHE A 616 20.01 -35.18 -10.87
CA PHE A 616 21.07 -35.09 -9.87
C PHE A 616 20.73 -35.96 -8.64
N PRO A 617 20.84 -37.30 -8.71
CA PRO A 617 20.46 -38.20 -7.61
C PRO A 617 21.26 -38.03 -6.31
N ALA A 618 22.39 -37.31 -6.36
CA ALA A 618 23.24 -36.94 -5.23
C ALA A 618 23.18 -35.43 -4.89
N THR A 619 22.15 -34.71 -5.35
CA THR A 619 21.96 -33.27 -5.07
C THR A 619 21.99 -32.96 -3.58
N LYS A 620 22.69 -31.88 -3.21
CA LYS A 620 22.71 -31.34 -1.83
C LYS A 620 21.31 -30.98 -1.32
N HIS A 621 20.41 -30.65 -2.26
CA HIS A 621 19.04 -30.26 -2.01
C HIS A 621 18.08 -31.44 -1.81
N LYS A 622 18.55 -32.70 -1.91
CA LYS A 622 17.72 -33.92 -1.88
C LYS A 622 16.75 -33.95 -0.69
N SER A 623 17.25 -33.59 0.49
CA SER A 623 16.48 -33.68 1.73
C SER A 623 15.29 -32.72 1.77
N GLU A 624 15.44 -31.54 1.18
CA GLU A 624 14.37 -30.55 1.06
C GLU A 624 13.43 -30.90 -0.10
N ALA A 625 13.97 -31.33 -1.24
CA ALA A 625 13.18 -31.75 -2.40
C ALA A 625 12.25 -32.93 -2.08
N TYR A 626 12.71 -33.97 -1.37
CA TYR A 626 11.84 -35.07 -0.92
C TYR A 626 10.79 -34.60 0.10
N TYR A 627 11.13 -33.68 1.01
CA TYR A 627 10.17 -33.16 1.99
C TYR A 627 9.09 -32.26 1.35
N SER A 628 9.48 -31.39 0.42
CA SER A 628 8.53 -30.59 -0.37
C SER A 628 7.63 -31.48 -1.24
N LEU A 629 8.17 -32.55 -1.85
CA LEU A 629 7.38 -33.54 -2.58
C LEU A 629 6.40 -34.30 -1.67
N TYR A 630 6.82 -34.67 -0.45
CA TYR A 630 5.92 -35.23 0.57
C TYR A 630 4.76 -34.28 0.87
N LEU A 631 5.03 -33.01 1.20
CA LEU A 631 4.00 -32.02 1.51
C LEU A 631 3.05 -31.76 0.34
N ILE A 632 3.58 -31.58 -0.88
CA ILE A 632 2.80 -31.37 -2.10
C ILE A 632 1.86 -32.56 -2.35
N TYR A 633 2.38 -33.79 -2.27
CA TYR A 633 1.55 -34.96 -2.51
C TYR A 633 0.60 -35.29 -1.35
N GLN A 634 0.91 -34.87 -0.12
CA GLN A 634 0.02 -34.97 1.04
C GLN A 634 -1.19 -34.05 0.87
N GLU A 635 -0.99 -32.81 0.44
CA GLU A 635 -2.07 -31.86 0.12
C GLU A 635 -2.93 -32.37 -1.06
N GLN A 636 -2.30 -32.93 -2.10
CA GLN A 636 -2.98 -33.57 -3.23
C GLN A 636 -3.61 -34.93 -2.89
N LYS A 637 -3.43 -35.46 -1.67
CA LYS A 637 -3.90 -36.79 -1.22
C LYS A 637 -3.45 -37.95 -2.12
N SER A 638 -2.24 -37.88 -2.65
CA SER A 638 -1.65 -38.92 -3.51
C SER A 638 -0.81 -39.90 -2.71
N ASP A 639 -0.86 -41.19 -3.05
CA ASP A 639 -0.01 -42.25 -2.46
C ASP A 639 1.50 -41.95 -2.57
N LYS A 640 1.90 -41.15 -3.57
CA LYS A 640 3.28 -40.63 -3.68
C LYS A 640 3.75 -39.94 -2.39
N ALA A 641 2.86 -39.35 -1.60
CA ALA A 641 3.20 -38.76 -0.30
C ALA A 641 3.86 -39.78 0.61
N LYS A 642 3.30 -41.00 0.70
CA LYS A 642 3.91 -42.09 1.49
C LYS A 642 5.26 -42.49 0.91
N THR A 643 5.38 -42.62 -0.41
CA THR A 643 6.66 -42.93 -1.07
C THR A 643 7.76 -41.93 -0.70
N TYR A 644 7.47 -40.63 -0.73
CA TYR A 644 8.45 -39.61 -0.34
C TYR A 644 8.71 -39.56 1.16
N ALA A 645 7.69 -39.79 2.00
CA ALA A 645 7.87 -39.94 3.45
C ALA A 645 8.82 -41.10 3.80
N ASP A 646 8.60 -42.28 3.20
CA ASP A 646 9.41 -43.47 3.40
C ASP A 646 10.84 -43.28 2.83
N LEU A 647 11.01 -42.55 1.72
CA LEU A 647 12.33 -42.16 1.19
C LEU A 647 13.11 -41.24 2.14
N VAL A 648 12.47 -40.22 2.73
CA VAL A 648 13.14 -39.36 3.73
C VAL A 648 13.55 -40.17 4.95
N LYS A 649 12.71 -41.09 5.44
CA LYS A 649 13.06 -41.95 6.58
C LYS A 649 14.18 -42.94 6.26
N LYS A 650 14.20 -43.50 5.04
CA LYS A 650 15.17 -44.51 4.62
C LYS A 650 16.53 -43.95 4.24
N GLU A 651 16.57 -42.87 3.44
CA GLU A 651 17.84 -42.29 2.97
C GLU A 651 18.36 -41.18 3.88
N LEU A 652 17.51 -40.56 4.70
CA LEU A 652 17.84 -39.37 5.49
C LEU A 652 17.34 -39.45 6.95
N PRO A 653 17.46 -40.59 7.68
CA PRO A 653 16.85 -40.79 9.01
C PRO A 653 17.28 -39.75 10.07
N GLY A 654 18.50 -39.22 9.98
CA GLY A 654 18.99 -38.18 10.89
C GLY A 654 18.54 -36.75 10.56
N SER A 655 17.84 -36.54 9.45
CA SER A 655 17.49 -35.19 8.97
C SER A 655 16.37 -34.55 9.79
N LYS A 656 16.36 -33.21 9.85
CA LYS A 656 15.23 -32.43 10.40
C LYS A 656 13.89 -32.81 9.73
N TYR A 657 13.92 -33.18 8.46
CA TYR A 657 12.75 -33.56 7.67
C TYR A 657 12.19 -34.95 8.03
N ALA A 658 13.04 -35.93 8.37
CA ALA A 658 12.56 -37.21 8.91
C ALA A 658 11.79 -37.00 10.23
N ARG A 659 12.38 -36.24 11.17
CA ARG A 659 11.73 -35.88 12.44
C ARG A 659 10.39 -35.17 12.23
N LEU A 660 10.29 -34.29 11.23
CA LEU A 660 9.05 -33.56 10.89
C LEU A 660 7.93 -34.48 10.38
N ILE A 661 8.26 -35.56 9.67
CA ILE A 661 7.29 -36.54 9.17
C ILE A 661 6.81 -37.46 10.31
N ASP A 662 7.68 -37.78 11.28
CA ASP A 662 7.31 -38.54 12.47
C ASP A 662 6.57 -37.69 13.53
N GLN A 663 6.80 -36.37 13.55
CA GLN A 663 6.26 -35.44 14.54
C GLN A 663 5.76 -34.14 13.87
N PRO A 664 4.49 -34.07 13.42
CA PRO A 664 3.96 -32.89 12.72
C PRO A 664 4.00 -31.58 13.54
N ASP A 665 3.83 -31.64 14.86
CA ASP A 665 3.98 -30.47 15.76
C ASP A 665 5.47 -30.09 16.02
N TYR A 666 6.46 -30.79 15.46
CA TYR A 666 7.89 -30.56 15.76
C TYR A 666 8.35 -29.14 15.44
N LEU A 667 7.85 -28.46 14.39
CA LEU A 667 8.17 -27.03 14.17
C LEU A 667 7.71 -26.15 15.33
N LYS A 668 6.50 -26.38 15.85
CA LYS A 668 5.91 -25.63 16.95
C LYS A 668 6.64 -25.91 18.26
N GLN A 669 7.07 -27.15 18.47
CA GLN A 669 7.91 -27.54 19.61
C GLN A 669 9.32 -26.96 19.49
N VAL A 670 9.95 -26.97 18.32
CA VAL A 670 11.27 -26.36 18.05
C VAL A 670 11.21 -24.85 18.21
N LEU A 671 10.18 -24.16 17.72
CA LEU A 671 10.00 -22.71 17.94
C LEU A 671 9.83 -22.39 19.44
N ALA A 672 9.02 -23.16 20.16
CA ALA A 672 8.88 -23.01 21.61
C ALA A 672 10.21 -23.28 22.36
N ASN A 673 10.98 -24.27 21.90
CA ASN A 673 12.27 -24.64 22.47
C ASN A 673 13.36 -23.61 22.14
N ASN A 674 13.44 -23.07 20.92
CA ASN A 674 14.34 -21.99 20.54
C ASN A 674 14.05 -20.70 21.32
N ASN A 675 12.78 -20.40 21.59
CA ASN A 675 12.41 -19.27 22.45
C ASN A 675 12.88 -19.46 23.90
N LYS A 676 12.73 -20.67 24.48
CA LYS A 676 13.25 -21.00 25.82
C LYS A 676 14.78 -21.00 25.86
N ALA A 677 15.43 -21.57 24.85
CA ALA A 677 16.88 -21.57 24.68
C ALA A 677 17.43 -20.14 24.58
N ARG A 678 16.74 -19.25 23.86
CA ARG A 678 17.07 -17.81 23.79
C ARG A 678 16.96 -17.14 25.15
N GLN A 679 15.84 -17.30 25.87
CA GLN A 679 15.68 -16.74 27.22
C GLN A 679 16.78 -17.19 28.20
N LEU A 680 17.13 -18.48 28.19
CA LEU A 680 18.21 -19.02 29.03
C LEU A 680 19.60 -18.57 28.57
N TYR A 681 19.86 -18.49 27.26
CA TYR A 681 21.10 -17.97 26.69
C TYR A 681 21.30 -16.49 27.03
N ASP A 682 20.28 -15.66 26.86
CA ASP A 682 20.32 -14.24 27.18
C ASP A 682 20.58 -14.03 28.68
N SER A 683 19.96 -14.85 29.54
CA SER A 683 20.25 -14.88 30.98
C SER A 683 21.69 -15.32 31.28
N ALA A 684 22.22 -16.34 30.59
CA ALA A 684 23.61 -16.76 30.72
C ALA A 684 24.58 -15.64 30.29
N PHE A 685 24.28 -14.96 29.20
CA PHE A 685 25.08 -13.87 28.63
C PHE A 685 25.06 -12.62 29.53
N VAL A 686 23.90 -12.26 30.09
CA VAL A 686 23.77 -11.21 31.10
C VAL A 686 24.54 -11.54 32.37
N ASN A 687 24.51 -12.80 32.84
CA ASN A 687 25.31 -13.23 33.98
C ASN A 687 26.82 -13.23 33.69
N TYR A 688 27.25 -13.60 32.48
CA TYR A 688 28.64 -13.46 32.02
C TYR A 688 29.11 -12.00 32.06
N HIS A 689 28.32 -11.07 31.50
CA HIS A 689 28.62 -9.64 31.56
C HIS A 689 28.62 -9.08 32.98
N ARG A 690 27.72 -9.54 33.85
CA ARG A 690 27.70 -9.22 35.30
C ARG A 690 28.76 -9.96 36.12
N GLN A 691 29.70 -10.66 35.48
CA GLN A 691 30.80 -11.43 36.10
C GLN A 691 30.34 -12.57 37.03
N ARG A 692 29.06 -12.97 36.96
CA ARG A 692 28.45 -14.08 37.70
C ARG A 692 28.71 -15.41 36.99
N TYR A 693 29.99 -15.73 36.80
CA TYR A 693 30.42 -16.83 35.93
C TYR A 693 29.86 -18.21 36.30
N PRO A 694 29.72 -18.62 37.59
CA PRO A 694 29.10 -19.90 37.93
C PRO A 694 27.65 -20.01 37.43
N VAL A 695 26.85 -18.95 37.59
CA VAL A 695 25.45 -18.89 37.13
C VAL A 695 25.39 -18.95 35.60
N ALA A 696 26.29 -18.23 34.92
CA ALA A 696 26.38 -18.26 33.46
C ALA A 696 26.80 -19.64 32.92
N ILE A 697 27.71 -20.36 33.59
CA ILE A 697 28.09 -21.73 33.25
C ILE A 697 26.90 -22.69 33.42
N THR A 698 26.18 -22.62 34.54
CA THR A 698 24.99 -23.45 34.78
C THR A 698 23.93 -23.24 33.70
N LEU A 699 23.60 -21.98 33.38
CA LEU A 699 22.60 -21.65 32.35
C LEU A 699 23.05 -22.07 30.94
N ALA A 700 24.33 -21.85 30.57
CA ALA A 700 24.84 -22.29 29.27
C ALA A 700 24.87 -23.82 29.13
N ASN A 701 25.21 -24.56 30.20
CA ASN A 701 25.10 -26.01 30.24
C ASN A 701 23.64 -26.47 30.14
N GLN A 702 22.71 -25.79 30.83
CA GLN A 702 21.29 -26.09 30.75
C GLN A 702 20.74 -25.93 29.32
N VAL A 703 21.13 -24.86 28.60
CA VAL A 703 20.74 -24.71 27.18
C VAL A 703 21.27 -25.86 26.34
N GLN A 704 22.56 -26.20 26.48
CA GLN A 704 23.17 -27.27 25.69
C GLN A 704 22.57 -28.66 25.98
N GLN A 705 22.13 -28.93 27.21
CA GLN A 705 21.53 -30.20 27.61
C GLN A 705 20.03 -30.31 27.29
N GLN A 706 19.26 -29.23 27.48
CA GLN A 706 17.80 -29.24 27.28
C GLN A 706 17.38 -28.91 25.84
N TYR A 707 18.23 -28.20 25.09
CA TYR A 707 17.92 -27.73 23.74
C TYR A 707 19.12 -27.94 22.76
N PRO A 708 19.64 -29.16 22.60
CA PRO A 708 20.83 -29.43 21.79
C PRO A 708 20.64 -29.10 20.29
N ASP A 709 19.45 -29.31 19.73
CA ASP A 709 19.11 -28.97 18.34
C ASP A 709 18.75 -27.47 18.13
N SER A 710 19.12 -26.59 19.07
CA SER A 710 18.75 -25.16 18.98
C SER A 710 19.58 -24.39 17.95
N GLU A 711 18.95 -23.41 17.29
CA GLU A 711 19.60 -22.40 16.43
C GLU A 711 20.69 -21.57 17.13
N LEU A 712 20.83 -21.69 18.46
CA LEU A 712 21.84 -21.00 19.26
C LEU A 712 23.01 -21.91 19.68
N ALA A 713 23.08 -23.16 19.21
CA ALA A 713 24.07 -24.14 19.67
C ALA A 713 25.53 -23.66 19.55
N ASP A 714 25.89 -22.99 18.45
CA ASP A 714 27.23 -22.42 18.24
C ASP A 714 27.50 -21.24 19.18
N ARG A 715 26.52 -20.34 19.37
CA ARG A 715 26.60 -19.20 20.30
C ARG A 715 26.73 -19.66 21.75
N VAL A 716 26.02 -20.72 22.14
CA VAL A 716 26.10 -21.35 23.47
C VAL A 716 27.49 -21.97 23.68
N ALA A 717 28.02 -22.69 22.68
CA ALA A 717 29.37 -23.24 22.73
C ALA A 717 30.43 -22.12 22.82
N TYR A 718 30.30 -21.06 22.02
CA TYR A 718 31.20 -19.91 22.07
C TYR A 718 31.12 -19.13 23.41
N LEU A 719 29.92 -19.00 24.00
CA LEU A 719 29.77 -18.44 25.35
C LEU A 719 30.48 -19.31 26.39
N LYS A 720 30.48 -20.65 26.24
CA LYS A 720 31.27 -21.55 27.10
C LYS A 720 32.79 -21.37 26.89
N VAL A 721 33.25 -21.10 25.67
CA VAL A 721 34.65 -20.71 25.41
C VAL A 721 35.02 -19.40 26.14
N LEU A 722 34.18 -18.36 26.03
CA LEU A 722 34.38 -17.09 26.76
C LEU A 722 34.38 -17.29 28.29
N LEU A 723 33.50 -18.14 28.82
CA LEU A 723 33.45 -18.49 30.24
C LEU A 723 34.70 -19.26 30.69
N ALA A 724 35.23 -20.18 29.88
CA ALA A 724 36.50 -20.86 30.13
C ALA A 724 37.66 -19.85 30.21
N GLY A 725 37.71 -18.87 29.29
CA GLY A 725 38.70 -17.80 29.30
C GLY A 725 38.73 -16.96 30.59
N ARG A 726 37.58 -16.77 31.24
CA ARG A 726 37.46 -16.06 32.53
C ARG A 726 37.74 -16.93 33.76
N THR A 727 37.44 -18.23 33.71
CA THR A 727 37.38 -19.08 34.91
C THR A 727 38.49 -20.12 35.02
N GLN A 728 39.02 -20.63 33.90
CA GLN A 728 39.94 -21.77 33.85
C GLN A 728 41.42 -21.34 33.72
N LYS A 729 42.33 -22.31 33.63
CA LYS A 729 43.74 -22.06 33.30
C LYS A 729 43.92 -21.81 31.77
N PRO A 730 45.00 -21.15 31.31
CA PRO A 730 45.20 -20.81 29.88
C PRO A 730 45.09 -22.02 28.94
N GLU A 731 45.60 -23.17 29.36
CA GLU A 731 45.69 -24.39 28.55
C GLU A 731 44.29 -24.95 28.27
N VAL A 732 43.45 -25.00 29.31
CA VAL A 732 42.04 -25.40 29.22
C VAL A 732 41.24 -24.45 28.33
N PHE A 733 41.53 -23.14 28.39
CA PHE A 733 40.91 -22.15 27.50
C PHE A 733 41.34 -22.37 26.04
N LYS A 734 42.64 -22.59 25.76
CA LYS A 734 43.15 -22.87 24.41
C LYS A 734 42.51 -24.14 23.81
N THR A 735 42.36 -25.20 24.61
CA THR A 735 41.66 -26.42 24.20
C THR A 735 40.19 -26.16 23.87
N ALA A 736 39.48 -25.38 24.69
CA ALA A 736 38.07 -25.04 24.42
C ALA A 736 37.90 -24.22 23.12
N VAL A 737 38.83 -23.31 22.82
CA VAL A 737 38.85 -22.54 21.55
C VAL A 737 39.00 -23.48 20.35
N ARG A 738 39.95 -24.42 20.39
CA ARG A 738 40.17 -25.41 19.31
C ARG A 738 38.95 -26.32 19.11
N GLN A 739 38.40 -26.86 20.19
CA GLN A 739 37.19 -27.68 20.15
C GLN A 739 35.98 -26.95 19.53
N PHE A 740 35.84 -25.64 19.76
CA PHE A 740 34.79 -24.86 19.12
C PHE A 740 34.96 -24.76 17.60
N ILE A 741 36.18 -24.47 17.12
CA ILE A 741 36.49 -24.39 15.69
C ILE A 741 36.26 -25.75 15.00
N GLU A 742 36.68 -26.85 15.64
CA GLU A 742 36.49 -28.21 15.15
C GLU A 742 35.00 -28.64 15.10
N GLN A 743 34.19 -28.26 16.10
CA GLN A 743 32.80 -28.70 16.22
C GLN A 743 31.81 -27.82 15.44
N TYR A 744 32.16 -26.55 15.17
CA TYR A 744 31.26 -25.58 14.53
C TYR A 744 31.88 -24.91 13.28
N PRO A 745 32.37 -25.66 12.28
CA PRO A 745 33.11 -25.13 11.12
C PRO A 745 32.29 -24.24 10.16
N ASN A 746 30.99 -24.06 10.41
CA ASN A 746 30.11 -23.15 9.68
C ASN A 746 29.63 -21.94 10.53
N SER A 747 30.16 -21.76 11.76
CA SER A 747 29.74 -20.64 12.63
C SER A 747 30.33 -19.31 12.17
N THR A 748 29.53 -18.24 12.24
CA THR A 748 29.98 -16.86 12.00
C THR A 748 30.91 -16.33 13.10
N LEU A 749 31.15 -17.11 14.16
CA LEU A 749 32.03 -16.76 15.28
C LEU A 749 33.46 -17.32 15.14
N ILE A 750 33.74 -18.14 14.11
CA ILE A 750 35.09 -18.70 13.86
C ILE A 750 36.19 -17.63 13.85
N PRO A 751 36.06 -16.47 13.15
CA PRO A 751 37.13 -15.46 13.13
C PRO A 751 37.51 -14.94 14.52
N ASN A 752 36.54 -14.89 15.45
CA ASN A 752 36.78 -14.46 16.82
C ASN A 752 37.51 -15.55 17.64
N ALA A 753 37.24 -16.83 17.35
CA ALA A 753 37.94 -17.95 17.95
C ALA A 753 39.38 -18.08 17.41
N GLU A 754 39.57 -17.84 16.11
CA GLU A 754 40.88 -17.75 15.48
C GLU A 754 41.70 -16.58 16.03
N GLU A 755 41.12 -15.39 16.23
CA GLU A 755 41.78 -14.26 16.89
C GLU A 755 42.33 -14.63 18.28
N ILE A 756 41.53 -15.36 19.09
CA ILE A 756 41.97 -15.86 20.39
C ILE A 756 43.14 -16.84 20.21
N LEU A 757 43.04 -17.82 19.30
CA LEU A 757 44.09 -18.81 19.09
C LEU A 757 45.40 -18.18 18.59
N ASN A 758 45.32 -17.23 17.66
CA ASN A 758 46.44 -16.42 17.18
C ASN A 758 47.14 -15.67 18.33
N SER A 759 46.39 -15.20 19.34
CA SER A 759 47.00 -14.53 20.51
C SER A 759 47.80 -15.49 21.41
N PHE A 760 47.40 -16.77 21.52
CA PHE A 760 48.20 -17.80 22.19
C PHE A 760 49.48 -18.10 21.41
N GLU A 761 49.38 -18.26 20.08
CA GLU A 761 50.54 -18.60 19.24
C GLU A 761 51.53 -17.43 19.12
N ALA A 762 51.05 -16.18 19.17
CA ALA A 762 51.91 -15.00 19.29
C ALA A 762 52.66 -14.95 20.64
N TYR A 763 52.01 -15.31 21.74
CA TYR A 763 52.65 -15.39 23.06
C TYR A 763 53.68 -16.54 23.12
N GLU A 764 53.31 -17.74 22.66
CA GLU A 764 54.19 -18.92 22.65
C GLU A 764 55.40 -18.77 21.71
N SER A 765 55.27 -17.98 20.63
CA SER A 765 56.39 -17.62 19.74
C SER A 765 57.16 -16.37 20.18
N GLY A 766 56.89 -15.82 21.38
CA GLY A 766 57.59 -14.66 21.93
C GLY A 766 57.30 -13.32 21.24
N LYS A 767 56.31 -13.27 20.33
CA LYS A 767 55.88 -12.07 19.60
C LYS A 767 54.95 -11.17 20.42
N LEU A 768 54.34 -11.72 21.47
CA LEU A 768 53.57 -11.00 22.49
C LEU A 768 54.26 -11.19 23.85
N SER A 769 54.44 -10.11 24.62
CA SER A 769 54.89 -10.25 26.01
C SER A 769 53.78 -10.85 26.89
N LEU A 770 54.15 -11.43 28.03
CA LEU A 770 53.19 -11.88 29.04
C LEU A 770 52.26 -10.75 29.51
N ALA A 771 52.73 -9.50 29.51
CA ALA A 771 51.93 -8.33 29.88
C ALA A 771 50.92 -7.91 28.79
N GLU A 772 51.12 -8.29 27.53
CA GLU A 772 50.20 -8.03 26.42
C GLU A 772 49.22 -9.20 26.24
N PHE A 773 49.69 -10.43 26.40
CA PHE A 773 48.84 -11.62 26.48
C PHE A 773 47.88 -11.57 27.70
N ASN A 774 48.33 -11.03 28.84
CA ASN A 774 47.46 -10.71 29.98
C ASN A 774 46.62 -9.43 29.81
N LYS A 775 46.62 -8.78 28.63
CA LYS A 775 45.65 -7.74 28.23
C LYS A 775 44.62 -8.25 27.22
N THR A 776 44.98 -9.18 26.32
CA THR A 776 43.98 -9.89 25.50
C THR A 776 43.08 -10.78 26.37
N ARG A 777 43.59 -11.22 27.52
CA ARG A 777 42.82 -11.90 28.58
C ARG A 777 42.38 -10.93 29.68
N VAL A 778 41.10 -10.97 30.07
CA VAL A 778 40.62 -10.26 31.27
C VAL A 778 40.79 -11.15 32.50
N GLN A 779 41.47 -10.63 33.53
CA GLN A 779 41.98 -11.41 34.66
C GLN A 779 40.90 -12.05 35.53
N ARG A 780 41.23 -13.22 36.10
CA ARG A 780 40.50 -13.84 37.21
C ARG A 780 40.70 -12.97 38.45
N LYS A 781 39.64 -12.34 38.98
CA LYS A 781 39.67 -11.88 40.38
C LYS A 781 39.80 -13.11 41.27
N THR A 782 40.92 -13.23 41.98
CA THR A 782 40.97 -14.04 43.19
C THR A 782 40.00 -13.47 44.21
N ALA A 783 39.40 -14.33 45.04
CA ALA A 783 38.79 -13.86 46.27
C ALA A 783 39.91 -13.31 47.17
N PRO A 784 39.66 -12.29 48.01
CA PRO A 784 40.60 -11.93 49.06
C PRO A 784 40.73 -13.10 50.04
N ASP A 785 41.94 -13.39 50.50
CA ASP A 785 42.17 -14.38 51.54
C ASP A 785 41.47 -13.95 52.85
N VAL A 786 40.89 -14.91 53.55
CA VAL A 786 40.32 -14.69 54.88
C VAL A 786 41.49 -14.64 55.87
N PRO A 787 41.60 -13.61 56.72
CA PRO A 787 42.65 -13.56 57.73
C PRO A 787 42.45 -14.67 58.77
N GLU A 788 43.53 -15.38 59.06
CA GLU A 788 43.61 -16.44 60.05
C GLU A 788 43.51 -15.86 61.47
N VAL A 789 42.61 -16.41 62.29
CA VAL A 789 42.47 -16.09 63.72
C VAL A 789 42.22 -17.38 64.50
N THR A 790 43.25 -17.85 65.17
CA THR A 790 43.19 -18.67 66.38
C THR A 790 43.22 -17.71 67.60
N GLU A 791 42.86 -18.06 68.84
CA GLU A 791 42.22 -19.26 69.42
C GLU A 791 40.77 -18.90 69.91
N GLU A 792 39.93 -19.70 70.57
CA GLU A 792 39.97 -21.08 71.11
C GLU A 792 38.52 -21.65 71.18
N GLU A 793 38.36 -22.94 71.48
CA GLU A 793 37.13 -23.59 71.99
C GLU A 793 37.26 -23.75 73.53
N PRO A 794 36.20 -23.87 74.37
CA PRO A 794 35.14 -24.89 74.19
C PRO A 794 33.76 -24.57 74.84
N ILE A 795 32.98 -25.64 75.03
CA ILE A 795 31.75 -25.82 75.84
C ILE A 795 30.44 -25.65 75.06
N ALA A 796 29.61 -26.68 75.13
CA ALA A 796 28.22 -26.72 74.69
C ALA A 796 27.31 -27.07 75.87
N GLU A 797 26.12 -26.46 75.93
CA GLU A 797 24.89 -27.08 76.45
C GLU A 797 23.66 -26.25 76.05
N GLU A 798 22.47 -26.82 76.21
CA GLU A 798 21.15 -26.28 75.86
C GLU A 798 20.57 -25.42 77.02
N PRO A 799 19.34 -24.85 76.97
CA PRO A 799 18.35 -24.74 75.89
C PRO A 799 17.89 -23.28 75.64
N VAL A 800 16.75 -23.09 74.94
CA VAL A 800 16.07 -21.79 74.77
C VAL A 800 14.63 -21.90 75.25
N GLU A 801 14.24 -21.17 76.29
CA GLU A 801 12.83 -20.98 76.65
C GLU A 801 12.56 -19.61 77.35
N GLU A 802 11.28 -19.28 77.43
CA GLU A 802 10.60 -17.99 77.66
C GLU A 802 11.08 -17.05 78.80
N THR A 803 10.72 -15.75 78.67
CA THR A 803 9.69 -15.17 79.57
C THR A 803 9.02 -13.89 79.02
N VAL A 804 7.77 -13.68 79.47
CA VAL A 804 6.79 -12.67 79.04
C VAL A 804 6.98 -11.30 79.72
N THR A 805 6.57 -10.19 79.08
CA THR A 805 5.95 -9.04 79.76
C THR A 805 5.10 -8.18 78.81
N GLU A 806 4.16 -7.40 79.35
CA GLU A 806 2.95 -6.94 78.65
C GLU A 806 2.88 -5.42 78.31
N GLU A 807 1.96 -5.12 77.39
CA GLU A 807 1.10 -3.92 77.16
C GLU A 807 1.29 -2.57 77.90
N PRO A 808 0.78 -1.48 77.29
CA PRO A 808 -0.52 -0.97 77.77
C PRO A 808 -1.60 -0.74 76.70
N VAL A 809 -2.87 -0.72 77.16
CA VAL A 809 -4.12 -0.78 76.37
C VAL A 809 -4.64 0.59 75.88
N ALA A 810 -5.56 0.53 74.91
CA ALA A 810 -6.34 1.59 74.26
C ALA A 810 -7.17 2.53 75.18
N PRO A 811 -7.91 3.48 74.57
CA PRO A 811 -9.33 3.61 74.91
C PRO A 811 -10.30 3.60 73.71
N GLU A 812 -11.52 3.14 74.01
CA GLU A 812 -12.79 3.14 73.22
C GLU A 812 -13.95 3.29 74.26
N PRO A 813 -15.26 3.44 73.94
CA PRO A 813 -15.95 3.55 72.63
C PRO A 813 -17.06 4.65 72.57
N ALA A 814 -18.06 4.48 71.68
CA ALA A 814 -19.30 5.25 71.43
C ALA A 814 -19.15 6.60 70.68
N GLU A 815 -20.02 7.01 69.73
CA GLU A 815 -21.31 6.51 69.16
C GLU A 815 -21.45 7.09 67.70
N ALA A 816 -22.43 6.87 66.79
CA ALA A 816 -23.78 6.26 66.77
C ALA A 816 -24.19 5.79 65.33
N GLU A 817 -25.51 5.63 65.05
CA GLU A 817 -26.07 5.13 63.77
C GLU A 817 -26.02 6.08 62.55
N LEU A 818 -26.01 5.50 61.33
CA LEU A 818 -26.62 6.09 60.12
C LEU A 818 -27.25 5.03 59.18
N PRO A 819 -28.33 5.34 58.41
CA PRO A 819 -29.15 4.34 57.72
C PRO A 819 -28.89 4.16 56.20
N ARG A 820 -29.52 3.12 55.63
CA ARG A 820 -29.46 2.70 54.21
C ARG A 820 -30.19 3.65 53.24
N PRO A 821 -29.72 3.74 51.98
CA PRO A 821 -30.59 3.89 50.80
C PRO A 821 -30.62 2.63 49.91
N ASN A 822 -31.43 2.62 48.85
CA ASN A 822 -31.97 1.39 48.22
C ASN A 822 -32.15 1.51 46.68
N ARG A 823 -32.37 0.37 46.00
CA ARG A 823 -32.71 0.14 44.57
C ARG A 823 -31.54 0.34 43.60
N ARG A 824 -31.02 -0.66 42.87
CA ARG A 824 -31.57 -1.75 41.99
C ARG A 824 -31.93 -1.33 40.56
N ARG A 825 -31.29 -1.99 39.58
CA ARG A 825 -31.68 -2.08 38.16
C ARG A 825 -33.07 -2.73 37.98
N PRO A 826 -33.68 -2.53 36.79
CA PRO A 826 -34.38 -3.58 36.07
C PRO A 826 -33.67 -3.99 34.75
N GLN A 827 -33.88 -5.23 34.31
CA GLN A 827 -33.79 -5.63 32.90
C GLN A 827 -35.17 -6.22 32.47
N PRO A 828 -35.37 -7.00 31.37
CA PRO A 828 -36.59 -6.87 30.56
C PRO A 828 -37.62 -7.97 30.85
N ARG A 829 -38.80 -7.88 30.21
CA ARG A 829 -39.72 -9.01 30.05
C ARG A 829 -40.33 -9.04 28.65
N GLN A 830 -40.54 -10.26 28.15
CA GLN A 830 -41.41 -10.54 27.02
C GLN A 830 -42.87 -10.75 27.49
N ASN A 831 -43.77 -10.90 26.52
CA ASN A 831 -45.23 -10.90 26.68
C ASN A 831 -45.81 -12.33 26.62
N LYS A 832 -46.93 -12.60 27.35
CA LYS A 832 -48.02 -13.54 26.99
C LYS A 832 -49.00 -13.81 28.16
N ASN A 833 -50.27 -13.37 28.05
CA ASN A 833 -51.47 -14.23 27.90
C ASN A 833 -52.81 -13.47 28.11
N ASN A 834 -53.86 -14.00 27.47
CA ASN A 834 -55.28 -13.60 27.51
C ASN A 834 -56.01 -14.24 28.74
N PRO A 835 -57.35 -14.10 28.97
CA PRO A 835 -58.40 -13.39 28.21
C PRO A 835 -59.38 -12.48 29.01
N ALA A 836 -60.16 -11.64 28.31
CA ALA A 836 -61.58 -11.34 28.60
C ALA A 836 -62.22 -10.49 27.48
N ALA A 837 -63.55 -10.56 27.36
CA ALA A 837 -64.46 -9.74 26.52
C ALA A 837 -65.74 -9.44 27.39
N PRO A 838 -66.84 -8.80 26.95
CA PRO A 838 -67.23 -8.35 25.59
C PRO A 838 -67.95 -6.95 25.52
N VAL A 839 -68.73 -6.72 24.44
CA VAL A 839 -69.92 -5.84 24.29
C VAL A 839 -69.77 -4.47 23.53
N GLU A 840 -70.46 -4.38 22.38
CA GLU A 840 -71.11 -3.24 21.64
C GLU A 840 -70.32 -1.94 21.30
N GLU A 841 -70.64 -1.12 20.28
CA GLU A 841 -71.75 -1.10 19.29
C GLU A 841 -71.32 -0.47 17.92
N ALA A 842 -72.22 -0.41 16.93
CA ALA A 842 -72.08 0.23 15.58
C ALA A 842 -73.30 1.18 15.33
N PRO A 843 -73.64 1.76 14.13
CA PRO A 843 -73.08 1.77 12.76
C PRO A 843 -72.24 3.07 12.50
N SER A 844 -72.10 3.74 11.34
CA SER A 844 -72.58 3.69 9.92
C SER A 844 -71.49 4.30 9.01
N ASP A 845 -71.20 3.88 7.78
CA ASP A 845 -71.98 3.54 6.56
C ASP A 845 -72.21 4.73 5.59
N VAL A 846 -71.90 4.48 4.29
CA VAL A 846 -72.22 5.16 3.00
C VAL A 846 -71.21 4.70 1.92
N THR A 847 -71.72 4.52 0.69
CA THR A 847 -71.11 3.87 -0.48
C THR A 847 -70.32 4.87 -1.39
N ASP A 848 -69.82 4.63 -2.63
CA ASP A 848 -70.22 3.67 -3.69
C ASP A 848 -69.19 3.48 -4.84
N THR A 849 -69.23 2.30 -5.49
CA THR A 849 -68.73 1.93 -6.85
C THR A 849 -67.24 2.22 -7.26
N ASN A 850 -66.63 1.55 -8.27
CA ASN A 850 -67.16 0.63 -9.30
C ASN A 850 -66.16 -0.50 -9.69
N SER A 851 -66.67 -1.44 -10.50
CA SER A 851 -66.07 -2.64 -11.16
C SER A 851 -64.74 -2.42 -11.94
N GLU A 852 -64.01 -3.43 -12.45
CA GLU A 852 -64.45 -4.74 -13.02
C GLU A 852 -63.37 -5.86 -13.05
N GLN A 853 -63.79 -7.05 -13.52
CA GLN A 853 -63.21 -8.41 -13.44
C GLN A 853 -61.99 -8.65 -14.40
N ALA A 854 -61.32 -9.83 -14.48
CA ALA A 854 -61.72 -11.21 -14.15
C ALA A 854 -60.57 -12.20 -13.82
N ASP A 855 -60.95 -13.37 -13.27
CA ASP A 855 -60.11 -14.54 -12.97
C ASP A 855 -60.29 -15.70 -14.03
N PRO A 856 -60.25 -17.05 -13.76
CA PRO A 856 -59.19 -17.88 -14.35
C PRO A 856 -59.61 -19.22 -15.02
N VAL A 857 -58.66 -19.88 -15.70
CA VAL A 857 -58.70 -21.28 -16.21
C VAL A 857 -57.24 -21.82 -16.16
N ALA A 858 -56.80 -23.00 -15.69
CA ALA A 858 -57.34 -24.34 -15.33
C ALA A 858 -56.92 -25.48 -16.31
N ALA A 859 -56.87 -26.72 -15.81
CA ALA A 859 -56.28 -27.97 -16.38
C ALA A 859 -54.72 -28.00 -16.48
N GLU A 860 -53.91 -28.97 -16.00
CA GLU A 860 -54.05 -30.33 -15.39
C GLU A 860 -53.79 -31.53 -16.35
N GLN A 861 -53.20 -32.61 -15.78
CA GLN A 861 -52.94 -33.97 -16.32
C GLN A 861 -51.81 -34.15 -17.37
N ASP A 862 -51.22 -35.34 -17.59
CA ASP A 862 -50.64 -36.40 -16.71
C ASP A 862 -49.94 -37.46 -17.60
N THR A 863 -49.40 -38.57 -17.05
CA THR A 863 -48.93 -39.82 -17.75
C THR A 863 -47.58 -39.77 -18.53
N VAL A 864 -46.77 -40.84 -18.69
CA VAL A 864 -46.79 -42.21 -18.13
C VAL A 864 -45.38 -42.87 -18.01
N THR A 865 -45.31 -43.85 -17.10
CA THR A 865 -44.35 -44.97 -16.82
C THR A 865 -43.65 -45.63 -18.04
N GLN A 866 -42.45 -46.27 -17.96
CA GLN A 866 -42.07 -47.58 -17.36
C GLN A 866 -40.51 -47.71 -17.26
N ALA A 867 -39.89 -48.28 -16.21
CA ALA A 867 -39.54 -49.72 -15.91
C ALA A 867 -38.43 -50.32 -16.84
N VAL A 868 -37.58 -51.31 -16.50
CA VAL A 868 -37.63 -52.51 -15.59
C VAL A 868 -36.21 -52.92 -15.08
N ASP A 869 -36.09 -53.53 -13.89
CA ASP A 869 -34.89 -54.24 -13.35
C ASP A 869 -35.00 -55.79 -13.43
N PRO A 870 -33.88 -56.55 -13.38
CA PRO A 870 -33.73 -57.66 -12.42
C PRO A 870 -32.37 -57.65 -11.67
N VAL A 871 -32.21 -58.00 -10.37
CA VAL A 871 -32.68 -59.17 -9.55
C VAL A 871 -31.82 -60.43 -9.83
N GLU A 872 -31.37 -61.26 -8.86
CA GLU A 872 -31.90 -61.58 -7.51
C GLU A 872 -30.90 -61.45 -6.33
N ASN A 873 -31.08 -62.22 -5.24
CA ASN A 873 -30.64 -61.94 -3.85
C ASN A 873 -30.69 -63.21 -2.96
N THR A 874 -29.84 -63.32 -1.91
CA THR A 874 -30.03 -64.30 -0.80
C THR A 874 -29.62 -63.80 0.59
N THR A 875 -30.48 -64.08 1.57
CA THR A 875 -30.40 -63.84 3.05
C THR A 875 -30.16 -65.17 3.80
N PRO A 876 -30.27 -65.34 5.15
CA PRO A 876 -30.56 -64.45 6.31
C PRO A 876 -29.51 -64.54 7.46
N GLY A 877 -29.63 -63.92 8.66
CA GLY A 877 -30.56 -62.91 9.22
C GLY A 877 -30.50 -62.80 10.77
N ALA A 878 -31.21 -61.82 11.35
CA ALA A 878 -31.41 -61.52 12.79
C ALA A 878 -30.19 -61.03 13.64
N GLY A 879 -30.32 -60.05 14.54
CA GLY A 879 -31.48 -59.16 14.81
C GLY A 879 -31.30 -58.16 15.99
N ASN A 880 -32.32 -57.29 16.17
CA ASN A 880 -32.65 -56.40 17.31
C ASN A 880 -31.90 -55.06 17.55
N ASN A 881 -32.65 -53.96 17.31
CA ASN A 881 -32.81 -52.73 18.12
C ASN A 881 -31.60 -51.77 18.34
N ALA A 882 -31.77 -50.44 18.50
CA ALA A 882 -32.97 -49.60 18.66
C ALA A 882 -32.85 -48.23 17.94
N ALA A 883 -33.90 -47.39 18.01
CA ALA A 883 -33.97 -46.04 17.43
C ALA A 883 -33.30 -44.94 18.30
N PRO A 884 -33.01 -43.74 17.75
CA PRO A 884 -32.10 -42.77 18.37
C PRO A 884 -32.76 -41.81 19.38
N ALA A 885 -31.93 -41.31 20.31
CA ALA A 885 -32.28 -40.24 21.25
C ALA A 885 -31.19 -39.14 21.28
N THR A 886 -31.57 -37.92 21.62
CA THR A 886 -30.69 -36.75 21.71
C THR A 886 -30.06 -36.58 23.10
N GLU A 887 -28.74 -36.45 23.13
CA GLU A 887 -27.93 -36.02 24.29
C GLU A 887 -26.85 -35.03 23.81
N ALA A 888 -26.17 -34.25 24.63
CA ALA A 888 -26.47 -33.60 25.92
C ALA A 888 -25.28 -32.66 26.20
N THR A 889 -25.49 -31.48 26.80
CA THR A 889 -24.41 -30.50 26.99
C THR A 889 -23.66 -30.72 28.31
N PRO A 890 -22.34 -31.03 28.33
CA PRO A 890 -21.56 -31.09 29.56
C PRO A 890 -21.17 -29.69 30.06
N THR A 891 -21.17 -29.52 31.39
CA THR A 891 -20.78 -28.29 32.10
C THR A 891 -19.26 -28.08 32.18
N PRO A 892 -18.77 -26.84 32.39
CA PRO A 892 -17.34 -26.55 32.43
C PRO A 892 -16.71 -26.84 33.80
N THR A 893 -15.61 -27.60 33.81
CA THR A 893 -14.83 -27.88 35.02
C THR A 893 -13.90 -26.72 35.38
N THR A 894 -13.94 -26.26 36.63
CA THR A 894 -13.06 -25.19 37.13
C THR A 894 -11.65 -25.72 37.47
N PRO A 895 -10.56 -25.13 36.94
CA PRO A 895 -9.21 -25.44 37.39
C PRO A 895 -8.89 -24.73 38.71
N ALA A 896 -8.03 -25.35 39.53
CA ALA A 896 -7.63 -24.83 40.84
C ALA A 896 -6.80 -23.53 40.76
N PRO A 897 -6.84 -22.66 41.79
CA PRO A 897 -6.09 -21.41 41.80
C PRO A 897 -4.58 -21.66 41.96
N VAL A 898 -3.79 -21.22 40.97
CA VAL A 898 -2.32 -21.19 41.07
C VAL A 898 -1.88 -19.80 41.51
N THR A 899 -1.19 -19.73 42.65
CA THR A 899 -0.62 -18.48 43.19
C THR A 899 0.35 -17.85 42.17
N PRO A 900 0.18 -16.58 41.77
CA PRO A 900 1.11 -15.94 40.86
C PRO A 900 2.46 -15.69 41.55
N ALA A 901 3.56 -16.06 40.87
CA ALA A 901 4.90 -15.70 41.30
C ALA A 901 5.11 -14.16 41.26
N PRO A 902 6.02 -13.59 42.06
CA PRO A 902 6.24 -12.14 42.10
C PRO A 902 6.62 -11.59 40.72
N ALA A 903 5.85 -10.61 40.24
CA ALA A 903 6.12 -9.95 38.97
C ALA A 903 7.37 -9.07 39.09
N GLU A 904 8.33 -9.22 38.17
CA GLU A 904 9.42 -8.25 38.04
C GLU A 904 8.86 -6.84 37.77
N PRO A 905 9.53 -5.78 38.29
CA PRO A 905 9.08 -4.42 38.08
C PRO A 905 9.08 -4.06 36.59
N LYS A 906 7.90 -3.74 36.06
CA LYS A 906 7.73 -3.23 34.70
C LYS A 906 8.37 -1.84 34.56
N ALA A 907 9.01 -1.60 33.42
CA ALA A 907 9.51 -0.28 33.05
C ALA A 907 8.39 0.76 33.12
N SER A 908 8.60 1.84 33.87
CA SER A 908 7.57 2.85 34.17
C SER A 908 7.46 3.90 33.05
N TYR A 909 7.13 3.47 31.84
CA TYR A 909 6.93 4.35 30.69
C TYR A 909 5.62 5.17 30.82
N THR A 910 5.70 6.47 30.54
CA THR A 910 4.60 7.43 30.77
C THR A 910 3.84 7.72 29.48
N ALA A 911 2.50 7.60 29.52
CA ALA A 911 1.61 7.72 28.36
C ALA A 911 1.23 9.17 27.96
N ASN A 912 2.13 10.14 28.16
CA ASN A 912 1.81 11.56 27.94
C ASN A 912 2.05 11.99 26.48
N LEU A 913 1.02 11.89 25.63
CA LEU A 913 1.11 12.21 24.19
C LEU A 913 1.20 13.72 23.86
N THR A 914 1.16 14.63 24.84
CA THR A 914 1.21 16.09 24.61
C THR A 914 2.57 16.74 24.84
N THR A 915 3.58 15.98 25.29
CA THR A 915 4.97 16.44 25.42
C THR A 915 5.74 16.29 24.09
N PRO A 916 6.91 16.95 23.94
CA PRO A 916 7.80 16.73 22.81
C PRO A 916 8.15 15.25 22.63
N HIS A 917 8.19 14.82 21.36
CA HIS A 917 8.42 13.45 20.96
C HIS A 917 9.49 13.34 19.88
N LEU A 918 9.96 12.11 19.75
CA LEU A 918 10.99 11.65 18.83
C LEU A 918 10.41 10.46 18.06
N VAL A 919 10.97 10.18 16.88
CA VAL A 919 10.76 8.90 16.20
C VAL A 919 12.09 8.17 16.12
N VAL A 920 12.10 6.93 16.60
CA VAL A 920 13.27 6.06 16.61
C VAL A 920 13.07 4.95 15.59
N VAL A 921 14.10 4.75 14.77
CA VAL A 921 14.28 3.53 13.96
C VAL A 921 15.35 2.70 14.65
N ALA A 922 14.99 1.55 15.20
CA ALA A 922 15.93 0.59 15.78
C ALA A 922 16.31 -0.45 14.72
N TYR A 923 17.59 -0.52 14.36
CA TYR A 923 18.09 -1.35 13.25
C TYR A 923 19.39 -2.08 13.59
N PRO A 924 19.71 -3.21 12.91
CA PRO A 924 20.92 -3.98 13.18
C PRO A 924 22.19 -3.20 12.87
N LYS A 925 23.11 -3.17 13.84
CA LYS A 925 24.41 -2.52 13.75
C LYS A 925 25.25 -3.18 12.65
N ASN A 926 26.00 -2.37 11.91
CA ASN A 926 26.85 -2.77 10.78
C ASN A 926 26.14 -3.45 9.57
N ASN A 927 24.82 -3.54 9.54
CA ASN A 927 24.11 -4.11 8.38
C ASN A 927 24.20 -3.18 7.15
N PRO A 928 24.64 -3.68 5.97
CA PRO A 928 24.92 -2.85 4.80
C PRO A 928 23.69 -2.13 4.22
N ALA A 929 22.47 -2.64 4.43
CA ALA A 929 21.25 -1.97 3.97
C ALA A 929 21.05 -0.59 4.61
N PHE A 930 21.61 -0.39 5.81
CA PHE A 930 21.50 0.85 6.59
C PHE A 930 22.71 1.79 6.43
N LYS A 931 23.71 1.45 5.61
CA LYS A 931 24.99 2.18 5.51
C LYS A 931 24.84 3.70 5.30
N ASP A 932 23.89 4.11 4.46
CA ASP A 932 23.63 5.52 4.15
C ASP A 932 22.25 6.01 4.67
N ILE A 933 21.64 5.29 5.64
CA ILE A 933 20.24 5.55 6.04
C ILE A 933 20.05 6.96 6.59
N LEU A 934 21.05 7.50 7.30
CA LEU A 934 21.08 8.86 7.82
C LEU A 934 20.94 9.91 6.69
N THR A 935 21.77 9.80 5.65
CA THR A 935 21.75 10.68 4.48
C THR A 935 20.44 10.56 3.71
N LYS A 936 19.96 9.32 3.52
CA LYS A 936 18.70 9.03 2.82
C LYS A 936 17.48 9.57 3.60
N MET A 937 17.48 9.50 4.93
CA MET A 937 16.40 10.02 5.78
C MET A 937 16.39 11.55 5.84
N ASN A 938 17.56 12.19 5.90
CA ASN A 938 17.66 13.65 5.80
C ASN A 938 17.16 14.16 4.42
N ALA A 939 17.53 13.49 3.33
CA ALA A 939 17.00 13.82 1.99
C ALA A 939 15.49 13.59 1.87
N TYR A 940 14.94 12.55 2.51
CA TYR A 940 13.50 12.31 2.60
C TYR A 940 12.79 13.43 3.39
N ASN A 941 13.33 13.86 4.54
CA ASN A 941 12.73 14.92 5.34
C ASN A 941 12.76 16.28 4.64
N ALA A 942 13.87 16.63 4.00
CA ALA A 942 13.98 17.86 3.20
C ALA A 942 12.96 17.91 2.04
N LYS A 943 12.57 16.76 1.48
CA LYS A 943 11.61 16.67 0.37
C LYS A 943 10.15 16.55 0.79
N TYR A 944 9.85 15.77 1.84
CA TYR A 944 8.47 15.38 2.20
C TYR A 944 7.97 15.94 3.55
N ASN A 945 8.85 16.42 4.43
CA ASN A 945 8.50 16.93 5.76
C ASN A 945 9.16 18.30 6.06
N LEU A 946 9.37 19.11 5.00
CA LEU A 946 10.12 20.38 5.06
C LEU A 946 9.57 21.39 6.08
N ALA A 947 8.25 21.42 6.29
CA ALA A 947 7.59 22.32 7.22
C ALA A 947 7.90 22.00 8.70
N ASP A 948 8.16 20.73 9.01
CA ASP A 948 8.39 20.25 10.38
C ASP A 948 9.86 20.41 10.83
N LYS A 949 10.77 20.83 9.93
CA LYS A 949 12.20 21.11 10.21
C LYS A 949 12.99 19.99 10.89
N LEU A 950 12.54 18.74 10.72
CA LEU A 950 13.04 17.55 11.41
C LEU A 950 14.55 17.36 11.21
N THR A 951 15.30 17.25 12.31
CA THR A 951 16.69 16.79 12.32
C THR A 951 16.76 15.27 12.53
N VAL A 952 17.84 14.63 12.04
CA VAL A 952 18.06 13.18 12.15
C VAL A 952 19.46 12.92 12.65
N ASP A 953 19.57 12.19 13.76
CA ASP A 953 20.82 11.72 14.37
C ASP A 953 20.93 10.19 14.34
N SER A 954 22.12 9.66 14.62
CA SER A 954 22.34 8.23 14.86
C SER A 954 23.10 7.99 16.16
N THR A 955 22.79 6.91 16.87
CA THR A 955 23.40 6.55 18.17
C THR A 955 23.38 5.04 18.37
N SER A 956 24.43 4.47 18.99
CA SER A 956 24.43 3.05 19.34
C SER A 956 23.50 2.82 20.53
N PHE A 957 22.51 1.93 20.42
CA PHE A 957 21.62 1.59 21.52
C PHE A 957 22.25 0.52 22.43
N ASN A 958 22.79 -0.53 21.82
CA ASN A 958 23.51 -1.59 22.51
C ASN A 958 24.64 -2.15 21.60
N GLY A 959 25.10 -3.38 21.85
CA GLY A 959 26.14 -4.03 21.05
C GLY A 959 25.71 -4.43 19.63
N THR A 960 24.41 -4.69 19.39
CA THR A 960 23.86 -5.27 18.16
C THR A 960 22.89 -4.34 17.42
N THR A 961 22.44 -3.26 18.05
CA THR A 961 21.39 -2.35 17.55
C THR A 961 21.85 -0.90 17.59
N ASN A 962 21.63 -0.18 16.49
CA ASN A 962 21.72 1.28 16.41
C ASN A 962 20.31 1.88 16.38
N PHE A 963 20.18 3.10 16.90
CA PHE A 963 19.02 3.95 16.73
C PHE A 963 19.32 5.04 15.68
N LEU A 964 18.35 5.29 14.80
CA LEU A 964 18.24 6.53 14.03
C LEU A 964 17.14 7.35 14.70
N ILE A 965 17.46 8.57 15.15
CA ILE A 965 16.58 9.39 16.00
C ILE A 965 16.18 10.63 15.21
N ILE A 966 14.89 10.71 14.85
CA ILE A 966 14.29 11.88 14.20
C ILE A 966 13.67 12.76 15.29
N LYS A 967 14.03 14.05 15.31
CA LYS A 967 13.67 15.03 16.35
C LYS A 967 12.68 16.08 15.84
N GLU A 968 12.34 17.05 16.70
CA GLU A 968 11.46 18.21 16.43
C GLU A 968 9.94 17.93 16.33
N PHE A 969 9.42 16.81 16.86
CA PHE A 969 7.97 16.63 17.01
C PHE A 969 7.46 17.26 18.32
N ASP A 970 6.54 18.21 18.21
CA ASP A 970 5.90 18.89 19.35
C ASP A 970 4.90 18.03 20.14
N ALA A 971 4.38 16.95 19.54
CA ALA A 971 3.43 16.04 20.18
C ALA A 971 3.54 14.60 19.65
N GLY A 972 3.23 13.63 20.52
CA GLY A 972 3.32 12.20 20.22
C GLY A 972 2.45 11.73 19.04
N LYS A 973 1.34 12.42 18.76
CA LYS A 973 0.51 12.13 17.57
C LYS A 973 1.20 12.46 16.24
N LYS A 974 2.01 13.52 16.16
CA LYS A 974 2.80 13.81 14.95
C LYS A 974 3.91 12.78 14.77
N ALA A 975 4.61 12.45 15.85
CA ALA A 975 5.64 11.41 15.85
C ALA A 975 5.06 10.04 15.42
N ALA A 976 3.91 9.61 15.95
CA ALA A 976 3.26 8.36 15.54
C ALA A 976 2.79 8.38 14.08
N SER A 977 2.26 9.51 13.60
CA SER A 977 1.92 9.69 12.17
C SER A 977 3.17 9.56 11.29
N TYR A 978 4.28 10.22 11.66
CA TYR A 978 5.56 10.12 10.94
C TYR A 978 6.12 8.68 10.97
N ALA A 979 6.13 8.02 12.12
CA ALA A 979 6.55 6.63 12.27
C ALA A 979 5.71 5.66 11.41
N THR A 980 4.43 5.98 11.21
CA THR A 980 3.56 5.23 10.29
C THR A 980 3.88 5.54 8.83
N LYS A 981 4.11 6.82 8.46
CA LYS A 981 4.56 7.22 7.10
C LYS A 981 5.88 6.57 6.69
N GLN A 982 6.75 6.18 7.63
CA GLN A 982 7.99 5.46 7.33
C GLN A 982 7.76 4.06 6.72
N LYS A 983 6.53 3.51 6.79
CA LYS A 983 6.16 2.26 6.13
C LYS A 983 5.71 2.46 4.66
N ALA A 984 5.54 3.70 4.20
CA ALA A 984 5.07 3.99 2.85
C ALA A 984 6.20 3.88 1.79
N PRO A 985 5.90 3.54 0.52
CA PRO A 985 6.90 3.32 -0.54
C PRO A 985 7.88 4.48 -0.82
N GLN A 986 7.54 5.70 -0.39
CA GLN A 986 8.38 6.89 -0.54
C GLN A 986 9.49 6.97 0.53
N SER A 987 9.39 6.23 1.64
CA SER A 987 10.41 6.21 2.69
C SER A 987 11.67 5.44 2.24
N PRO A 988 12.89 5.87 2.64
CA PRO A 988 14.10 5.07 2.52
C PRO A 988 14.00 3.67 3.14
N LEU A 989 13.20 3.51 4.21
CA LEU A 989 13.08 2.26 4.97
C LEU A 989 12.23 1.21 4.26
N SER A 990 11.25 1.63 3.45
CA SER A 990 10.41 0.73 2.63
C SER A 990 11.20 -0.10 1.61
N LYS A 991 12.44 0.31 1.31
CA LYS A 991 13.35 -0.36 0.37
C LYS A 991 14.21 -1.43 1.03
N ILE A 992 14.12 -1.58 2.35
CA ILE A 992 14.85 -2.58 3.14
C ILE A 992 13.93 -3.80 3.32
N ARG A 993 14.18 -4.86 2.54
CA ARG A 993 13.47 -6.14 2.62
C ARG A 993 14.32 -7.18 3.37
N GLY A 994 13.68 -8.14 4.03
CA GLY A 994 14.35 -9.32 4.62
C GLY A 994 15.23 -9.06 5.86
N ILE A 995 15.13 -7.88 6.48
CA ILE A 995 15.89 -7.50 7.68
C ILE A 995 14.93 -6.94 8.71
N GLU A 996 14.99 -7.44 9.96
CA GLU A 996 14.17 -6.92 11.05
C GLU A 996 14.68 -5.56 11.53
N PHE A 997 13.78 -4.57 11.56
CA PHE A 997 13.98 -3.27 12.19
C PHE A 997 12.63 -2.73 12.69
N ALA A 998 12.65 -1.96 13.77
CA ALA A 998 11.44 -1.36 14.36
C ALA A 998 11.42 0.16 14.11
N THR A 999 10.24 0.75 13.90
CA THR A 999 10.05 2.21 13.83
C THR A 999 8.90 2.62 14.73
N PHE A 1000 9.17 3.51 15.70
CA PHE A 1000 8.24 3.85 16.77
C PHE A 1000 8.40 5.31 17.23
N ALA A 1001 7.32 5.86 17.81
CA ALA A 1001 7.34 7.15 18.48
C ALA A 1001 7.65 7.00 19.98
N ILE A 1002 8.35 7.96 20.55
CA ILE A 1002 8.77 7.96 21.95
C ILE A 1002 8.90 9.39 22.50
N SER A 1003 8.46 9.63 23.74
CA SER A 1003 8.71 10.92 24.39
C SER A 1003 10.19 11.04 24.78
N SER A 1004 10.70 12.26 24.90
CA SER A 1004 12.09 12.46 25.33
C SER A 1004 12.39 11.82 26.70
N GLU A 1005 11.39 11.80 27.59
CA GLU A 1005 11.45 11.14 28.90
C GLU A 1005 11.52 9.60 28.78
N ASN A 1006 10.62 9.00 28.00
CA ASN A 1006 10.61 7.55 27.79
C ASN A 1006 11.87 7.07 27.07
N LEU A 1007 12.50 7.89 26.21
CA LEU A 1007 13.77 7.56 25.59
C LEU A 1007 14.91 7.47 26.62
N LEU A 1008 14.94 8.34 27.63
CA LEU A 1008 15.93 8.24 28.72
C LEU A 1008 15.75 6.95 29.53
N ILE A 1009 14.50 6.53 29.78
CA ILE A 1009 14.19 5.25 30.43
C ILE A 1009 14.66 4.08 29.55
N LEU A 1010 14.28 4.07 28.26
CA LEU A 1010 14.67 3.03 27.30
C LEU A 1010 16.19 2.91 27.15
N MET A 1011 16.91 4.04 27.03
CA MET A 1011 18.38 4.07 26.94
C MET A 1011 19.06 3.59 28.25
N LYS A 1012 18.42 3.77 29.41
CA LYS A 1012 18.93 3.35 30.72
C LYS A 1012 18.67 1.86 31.02
N GLU A 1013 17.49 1.36 30.65
CA GLU A 1013 17.07 -0.01 30.94
C GLU A 1013 17.43 -1.01 29.83
N GLY A 1014 17.63 -0.56 28.59
CA GLY A 1014 17.97 -1.41 27.44
C GLY A 1014 16.83 -2.30 26.93
N LYS A 1015 15.64 -2.24 27.56
CA LYS A 1015 14.48 -3.09 27.25
C LYS A 1015 13.66 -2.55 26.07
N LEU A 1016 14.14 -2.79 24.85
CA LEU A 1016 13.46 -2.37 23.62
C LEU A 1016 12.08 -3.02 23.45
N GLU A 1017 11.96 -4.33 23.68
CA GLU A 1017 10.68 -5.05 23.51
C GLU A 1017 9.60 -4.56 24.49
N ASP A 1018 9.95 -4.29 25.76
CA ASP A 1018 9.03 -3.68 26.74
C ASP A 1018 8.51 -2.32 26.22
N TYR A 1019 9.37 -1.51 25.58
CA TYR A 1019 8.94 -0.25 24.98
C TYR A 1019 8.10 -0.46 23.72
N LEU A 1020 8.42 -1.42 22.86
CA LEU A 1020 7.62 -1.72 21.67
C LEU A 1020 6.21 -2.22 22.03
N ALA A 1021 6.09 -3.02 23.09
CA ALA A 1021 4.82 -3.43 23.66
C ALA A 1021 4.03 -2.25 24.25
N PHE A 1022 4.68 -1.37 25.02
CA PHE A 1022 4.07 -0.14 25.53
C PHE A 1022 3.60 0.79 24.39
N TYR A 1023 4.44 1.02 23.39
CA TYR A 1023 4.16 1.83 22.21
C TYR A 1023 2.92 1.32 21.47
N LYS A 1024 2.87 0.01 21.20
CA LYS A 1024 1.75 -0.64 20.51
C LYS A 1024 0.40 -0.46 21.23
N ASN A 1025 0.41 -0.37 22.57
CA ASN A 1025 -0.79 -0.25 23.40
C ASN A 1025 -1.17 1.21 23.75
N THR A 1026 -0.37 2.20 23.33
CA THR A 1026 -0.48 3.60 23.79
C THR A 1026 -0.57 4.62 22.66
N TYR A 1027 -0.03 4.30 21.47
CA TYR A 1027 0.02 5.20 20.31
C TYR A 1027 -0.89 4.77 19.15
N PHE A 1028 -1.61 3.66 19.32
CA PHE A 1028 -2.64 3.11 18.44
C PHE A 1028 -3.86 2.73 19.29
#